data_AF-A0A0N0V0F5-F1
#
_entry.id   AF-A0A0N0V0F5-F1
#
_cell.length_a   1.000
_cell.length_b   1.000
_cell.length_c   1.000
_cell.angle_alpha   90.00
_cell.angle_beta   90.00
_cell.angle_gamma   90.00
#
_symmetry.space_group_name_H-M   'P 1'
#
loop_
_entity.id
_entity.type
_entity.pdbx_description
1 polymer ?
#
loop_
_entity_poly.entity_id
_entity_poly.type
_entity_poly.pdbx_seq_one_letter_code
_entity_poly.pdbx_strand_id
1 'polypeptide(L)'
;MRKSIFILCFFTLLYFGIPVVIAFADDYTPVNHPPVAMDMSLTTEKDTPVTFILQATDEDEDRLSYTIQQPANGTVTLTDNNLGTFVSDVGFIGTTVFEYLVSDGYTSVVATISVNVIDSVVVEPCVEDDSGQLDISGTIGAPGGLVKVPVRINRAPNVVSSFGFEITFDTNMLTFKSYEKGALVENFDYFDARIVSDGLIRCGGAQNKGIMSGASGSLLFLEFEIKQTEPATQLKLQELKDDMAAWTTSTGCFQGGCNGDINADGEITPMDALNSFEKYLSICPTSSDFACEDVCGDVNKDGDTTPADTLCIFQYYMGLPNCLDSGSVAPEAIASAQPTSGKSPLTVWFSAKYDESLDGNRLKYEWDFQGDGQFDADGQEVTFTYSQQGTYTAILKVTDQDGLSDTDEVTIVVEAGDVEERVITIFASPPEGKAPLRVFFFADDHMFPIYPTLENGVVLDDSYSKQKSYFPEGIDYNNWIDPWQKPDPNMPFIDAKFEWDFNKDGKVDARGREASWSFNEKGEYLVNVKATYEDGTVAMGETVIYVNEKESFEPDYVFIVAKPCVGPAPLDTKLYVTGRFAAEFLADSKIEWDLNADGQTDAEGLEIFHTFKIEGEYNVNVTVVHENGKTLTAKKKIFVKPEIIPEPTEMKILAKPNQGPAPLKVKFSLTRYQLNNITKHECRIQWDFESDGKIDATGPFVSHVYETVGEYIASCMITDVNGNTYSDETIISVGDTNLIISQIPEQFGELNIPLGPVAIQLHNVQNKTIQLKAKSSNQVLIPDTNIRLVGEGDKWEMNITPEKDQYGWSSITISVVEGSNILATTMFGVKFWADENTDPIEDMDDMDDMDDMDDMRNMKNTN
;
A
#
# COMPACT_ATOMS: atom_id res chain seq x y z
N MET A 1 -10.28 46.86 -41.97
CA MET A 1 -11.21 47.84 -42.58
C MET A 1 -11.37 47.63 -44.10
N ARG A 2 -11.89 46.47 -44.54
CA ARG A 2 -12.22 46.19 -45.96
C ARG A 2 -13.45 45.28 -46.12
N LYS A 3 -14.38 45.32 -45.16
CA LYS A 3 -15.71 44.67 -45.25
C LYS A 3 -16.88 45.67 -45.34
N SER A 4 -16.62 46.98 -45.38
CA SER A 4 -17.67 48.01 -45.25
C SER A 4 -17.91 48.86 -46.51
N ILE A 5 -17.39 48.49 -47.69
CA ILE A 5 -17.62 49.22 -48.96
C ILE A 5 -18.25 48.30 -50.03
N PHE A 6 -18.79 47.14 -49.66
CA PHE A 6 -19.40 46.19 -50.60
C PHE A 6 -20.94 46.22 -50.66
N ILE A 7 -21.60 47.03 -49.84
CA ILE A 7 -23.08 47.04 -49.72
C ILE A 7 -23.74 48.26 -50.42
N LEU A 8 -22.97 49.19 -51.00
CA LEU A 8 -23.54 50.41 -51.60
C LEU A 8 -23.54 50.50 -53.14
N CYS A 9 -22.98 49.52 -53.86
CA CYS A 9 -23.01 49.51 -55.34
C CYS A 9 -23.77 48.32 -55.95
N PHE A 10 -24.41 47.48 -55.13
CA PHE A 10 -25.18 46.33 -55.62
C PHE A 10 -26.66 46.68 -55.95
N PHE A 11 -27.11 47.90 -55.66
CA PHE A 11 -28.51 48.31 -55.85
C PHE A 11 -28.81 49.14 -57.11
N THR A 12 -27.84 49.39 -58.00
CA THR A 12 -28.07 50.23 -59.20
C THR A 12 -27.59 49.67 -60.54
N LEU A 13 -27.33 48.35 -60.66
CA LEU A 13 -26.95 47.74 -61.95
C LEU A 13 -27.66 46.41 -62.27
N LEU A 14 -28.78 46.10 -61.58
CA LEU A 14 -29.70 45.01 -61.94
C LEU A 14 -30.80 45.43 -62.94
N TYR A 15 -30.72 46.63 -63.53
CA TYR A 15 -31.73 47.15 -64.46
C TYR A 15 -31.39 47.00 -65.96
N PHE A 16 -30.19 46.55 -66.31
CA PHE A 16 -29.83 46.17 -67.69
C PHE A 16 -28.98 44.90 -67.64
N GLY A 17 -29.59 43.73 -67.90
CA GLY A 17 -28.98 42.40 -67.79
C GLY A 17 -27.77 42.19 -68.69
N ILE A 18 -26.60 42.63 -68.24
CA ILE A 18 -25.29 42.35 -68.84
C ILE A 18 -24.46 41.59 -67.80
N PRO A 19 -24.03 40.34 -68.07
CA PRO A 19 -23.07 39.68 -67.21
C PRO A 19 -21.70 40.37 -67.39
N VAL A 20 -21.24 41.06 -66.35
CA VAL A 20 -19.87 41.58 -66.27
C VAL A 20 -18.98 40.45 -65.75
N VAL A 21 -18.15 39.89 -66.62
CA VAL A 21 -17.01 39.05 -66.20
C VAL A 21 -15.90 40.00 -65.81
N ILE A 22 -15.68 40.18 -64.50
CA ILE A 22 -14.48 40.84 -63.98
C ILE A 22 -13.45 39.75 -63.72
N ALA A 23 -12.46 39.64 -64.61
CA ALA A 23 -11.24 38.90 -64.33
C ALA A 23 -10.31 39.83 -63.53
N PHE A 24 -10.08 39.52 -62.26
CA PHE A 24 -8.95 40.07 -61.52
C PHE A 24 -7.76 39.13 -61.75
N ALA A 25 -6.80 39.58 -62.54
CA ALA A 25 -5.45 39.05 -62.53
C ALA A 25 -4.71 39.79 -61.41
N ASP A 26 -4.68 39.21 -60.21
CA ASP A 26 -3.72 39.61 -59.19
C ASP A 26 -2.45 38.79 -59.44
N ASP A 27 -1.44 39.42 -60.05
CA ASP A 27 -0.05 38.92 -60.05
C ASP A 27 0.44 38.97 -58.59
N TYR A 28 0.09 37.95 -57.81
CA TYR A 28 0.66 37.71 -56.49
C TYR A 28 1.88 36.82 -56.70
N THR A 29 3.09 37.39 -56.66
CA THR A 29 4.29 36.56 -56.45
C THR A 29 4.23 36.06 -55.02
N PRO A 30 4.06 34.76 -54.75
CA PRO A 30 4.08 34.26 -53.38
C PRO A 30 5.43 34.62 -52.76
N VAL A 31 5.40 35.33 -51.63
CA VAL A 31 6.57 35.60 -50.82
C VAL A 31 6.73 34.38 -49.92
N ASN A 32 7.88 33.70 -50.00
CA ASN A 32 8.19 32.56 -49.14
C ASN A 32 8.24 33.00 -47.67
N HIS A 33 7.44 32.36 -46.83
CA HIS A 33 7.49 32.42 -45.38
C HIS A 33 8.44 31.30 -44.92
N PRO A 34 9.42 31.60 -44.05
CA PRO A 34 10.32 30.57 -43.58
C PRO A 34 9.60 29.56 -42.67
N PRO A 35 10.09 28.30 -42.60
CA PRO A 35 9.49 27.29 -41.75
C PRO A 35 9.65 27.66 -40.27
N VAL A 36 8.68 27.25 -39.46
CA VAL A 36 8.68 27.39 -38.00
C VAL A 36 8.88 26.01 -37.39
N ALA A 37 10.03 25.79 -36.76
CA ALA A 37 10.37 24.58 -36.02
C ALA A 37 10.29 24.82 -34.51
N MET A 38 9.93 23.79 -33.74
CA MET A 38 9.75 23.90 -32.28
C MET A 38 10.92 23.25 -31.53
N ASP A 39 11.42 23.92 -30.50
CA ASP A 39 12.35 23.30 -29.56
C ASP A 39 11.67 22.15 -28.81
N MET A 40 12.44 21.13 -28.45
CA MET A 40 11.93 19.95 -27.76
C MET A 40 12.77 19.62 -26.54
N SER A 41 12.11 19.22 -25.46
CA SER A 41 12.76 18.71 -24.25
C SER A 41 12.25 17.31 -23.97
N LEU A 42 13.18 16.37 -23.79
CA LEU A 42 12.93 14.95 -23.54
C LEU A 42 13.66 14.53 -22.26
N THR A 43 13.11 13.53 -21.57
CA THR A 43 13.76 12.87 -20.43
C THR A 43 13.80 11.38 -20.70
N THR A 44 14.92 10.74 -20.40
CA THR A 44 15.07 9.28 -20.51
C THR A 44 15.89 8.73 -19.36
N GLU A 45 15.64 7.48 -19.00
CA GLU A 45 16.47 6.76 -18.03
C GLU A 45 17.81 6.36 -18.66
N LYS A 46 18.83 6.22 -17.82
CA LYS A 46 20.14 5.72 -18.21
C LYS A 46 20.01 4.40 -18.97
N ASP A 47 20.75 4.31 -20.07
CA ASP A 47 20.79 3.16 -20.97
C ASP A 47 19.43 2.81 -21.63
N THR A 48 18.43 3.70 -21.55
CA THR A 48 17.10 3.53 -22.16
C THR A 48 16.91 4.45 -23.38
N PRO A 49 16.57 3.91 -24.56
CA PRO A 49 16.27 4.72 -25.75
C PRO A 49 14.98 5.53 -25.61
N VAL A 50 14.98 6.77 -26.10
CA VAL A 50 13.77 7.62 -26.19
C VAL A 50 13.46 7.97 -27.64
N THR A 51 12.17 7.99 -27.99
CA THR A 51 11.71 8.34 -29.35
C THR A 51 11.00 9.69 -29.37
N PHE A 52 11.09 10.40 -30.49
CA PHE A 52 10.48 11.71 -30.68
C PHE A 52 10.11 11.94 -32.15
N ILE A 53 9.13 12.79 -32.42
CA ILE A 53 8.71 13.15 -33.79
C ILE A 53 9.04 14.62 -34.04
N LEU A 54 9.81 14.90 -35.08
CA LEU A 54 10.10 16.28 -35.48
C LEU A 54 8.84 16.91 -36.12
N GLN A 55 8.48 18.10 -35.63
CA GLN A 55 7.34 18.86 -36.13
C GLN A 55 7.78 20.28 -36.49
N ALA A 56 7.34 20.73 -37.65
CA ALA A 56 7.47 22.10 -38.11
C ALA A 56 6.29 22.43 -39.01
N THR A 57 5.97 23.72 -39.07
CA THR A 57 4.90 24.25 -39.92
C THR A 57 5.46 25.29 -40.86
N ASP A 58 4.88 25.37 -42.05
CA ASP A 58 5.20 26.39 -43.04
C ASP A 58 3.90 27.06 -43.48
N GLU A 59 3.88 28.40 -43.50
CA GLU A 59 2.66 29.15 -43.83
C GLU A 59 2.27 29.01 -45.31
N ASP A 60 3.22 28.67 -46.18
CA ASP A 60 2.98 28.43 -47.61
C ASP A 60 2.66 26.96 -47.93
N GLU A 61 2.61 26.10 -46.90
CA GLU A 61 2.43 24.65 -47.01
C GLU A 61 3.53 23.96 -47.86
N ASP A 62 4.73 24.55 -47.91
CA ASP A 62 5.87 24.00 -48.64
C ASP A 62 6.36 22.67 -48.01
N ARG A 63 6.96 21.81 -48.85
CA ARG A 63 7.43 20.50 -48.41
C ARG A 63 8.67 20.62 -47.53
N LEU A 64 8.52 20.28 -46.25
CA LEU A 64 9.60 20.34 -45.27
C LEU A 64 10.53 19.13 -45.30
N SER A 65 11.81 19.40 -45.09
CA SER A 65 12.88 18.42 -44.95
C SER A 65 13.65 18.63 -43.64
N TYR A 66 14.06 17.54 -42.99
CA TYR A 66 14.66 17.54 -41.66
C TYR A 66 16.07 16.96 -41.71
N THR A 67 17.02 17.60 -41.04
CA THR A 67 18.38 17.08 -40.83
C THR A 67 18.78 17.26 -39.37
N ILE A 68 19.39 16.24 -38.77
CA ILE A 68 19.71 16.23 -37.34
C ILE A 68 21.22 16.17 -37.12
N GLN A 69 21.72 16.96 -36.16
CA GLN A 69 23.10 16.87 -35.70
C GLN A 69 23.22 15.80 -34.59
N GLN A 70 24.34 15.09 -34.56
CA GLN A 70 24.58 14.10 -33.51
C GLN A 70 24.97 14.78 -32.19
N PRO A 71 24.40 14.37 -31.05
CA PRO A 71 24.78 14.90 -29.73
C PRO A 71 26.18 14.47 -29.30
N ALA A 72 26.70 15.15 -28.28
CA ALA A 72 28.02 14.87 -27.71
C ALA A 72 28.04 13.62 -26.79
N ASN A 73 26.91 13.25 -26.17
CA ASN A 73 26.80 12.17 -25.19
C ASN A 73 25.70 11.16 -25.55
N GLY A 74 25.61 10.81 -26.83
CA GLY A 74 24.65 9.84 -27.33
C GLY A 74 24.57 9.82 -28.85
N THR A 75 23.66 9.01 -29.38
CA THR A 75 23.45 8.84 -30.82
C THR A 75 21.98 8.98 -31.17
N VAL A 76 21.70 9.61 -32.31
CA VAL A 76 20.35 9.77 -32.83
C VAL A 76 20.20 9.10 -34.20
N THR A 77 19.12 8.37 -34.38
CA THR A 77 18.70 7.82 -35.68
C THR A 77 17.37 8.45 -36.09
N LEU A 78 17.24 8.87 -37.36
CA LEU A 78 16.02 9.46 -37.91
C LEU A 78 15.48 8.56 -39.02
N THR A 79 14.18 8.28 -39.00
CA THR A 79 13.48 7.49 -40.03
C THR A 79 12.71 8.39 -40.99
N ASP A 80 12.28 7.84 -42.14
CA ASP A 80 11.60 8.57 -43.23
C ASP A 80 10.27 9.25 -42.82
N ASN A 81 9.73 8.94 -41.64
CA ASN A 81 8.50 9.53 -41.09
C ASN A 81 8.76 10.61 -40.03
N ASN A 82 9.95 11.21 -40.02
CA ASN A 82 10.38 12.22 -39.02
C ASN A 82 10.42 11.70 -37.57
N LEU A 83 10.35 10.38 -37.37
CA LEU A 83 10.50 9.73 -36.07
C LEU A 83 11.99 9.51 -35.81
N GLY A 84 12.50 10.19 -34.79
CA GLY A 84 13.86 10.08 -34.26
C GLY A 84 13.93 9.21 -33.01
N THR A 85 15.03 8.48 -32.84
CA THR A 85 15.35 7.72 -31.63
C THR A 85 16.72 8.16 -31.11
N PHE A 86 16.77 8.63 -29.86
CA PHE A 86 18.00 8.93 -29.13
C PHE A 86 18.39 7.78 -28.21
N VAL A 87 19.68 7.46 -28.18
CA VAL A 87 20.31 6.50 -27.26
C VAL A 87 21.51 7.18 -26.62
N SER A 88 21.56 7.25 -25.28
CA SER A 88 22.71 7.85 -24.56
C SER A 88 23.97 7.00 -24.68
N ASP A 89 25.15 7.60 -24.49
CA ASP A 89 26.38 6.83 -24.32
C ASP A 89 26.31 6.00 -23.02
N VAL A 90 26.93 4.82 -23.03
CA VAL A 90 26.91 3.90 -21.88
C VAL A 90 27.43 4.61 -20.62
N GLY A 91 26.61 4.65 -19.57
CA GLY A 91 27.00 5.28 -18.30
C GLY A 91 26.80 6.79 -18.21
N PHE A 92 26.33 7.46 -19.26
CA PHE A 92 26.09 8.91 -19.24
C PHE A 92 24.86 9.27 -18.40
N ILE A 93 25.02 10.25 -17.51
CA ILE A 93 23.96 10.86 -16.69
C ILE A 93 24.15 12.38 -16.79
N GLY A 94 23.07 13.10 -17.01
CA GLY A 94 23.04 14.55 -17.21
C GLY A 94 22.34 14.96 -18.49
N THR A 95 22.33 16.26 -18.76
CA THR A 95 21.63 16.82 -19.93
C THR A 95 22.56 16.88 -21.15
N THR A 96 22.07 16.45 -22.31
CA THR A 96 22.71 16.66 -23.61
C THR A 96 21.79 17.44 -24.54
N VAL A 97 22.35 18.33 -25.37
CA VAL A 97 21.59 19.18 -26.29
C VAL A 97 22.16 19.02 -27.69
N PHE A 98 21.29 18.90 -28.68
CA PHE A 98 21.65 18.85 -30.09
C PHE A 98 20.63 19.58 -30.95
N GLU A 99 21.01 19.94 -32.17
CA GLU A 99 20.21 20.76 -33.08
C GLU A 99 19.62 19.94 -34.23
N TYR A 100 18.44 20.34 -34.70
CA TYR A 100 17.88 19.88 -35.96
C TYR A 100 17.53 21.07 -36.86
N LEU A 101 17.75 20.89 -38.16
CA LEU A 101 17.49 21.87 -39.22
C LEU A 101 16.22 21.45 -39.97
N VAL A 102 15.30 22.40 -40.15
CA VAL A 102 14.13 22.26 -41.01
C VAL A 102 14.27 23.18 -42.20
N SER A 103 14.04 22.67 -43.41
CA SER A 103 14.13 23.43 -44.66
C SER A 103 12.90 23.20 -45.53
N ASP A 104 12.33 24.29 -46.05
CA ASP A 104 11.25 24.35 -47.05
C ASP A 104 11.78 24.21 -48.51
N GLY A 105 13.12 24.16 -48.68
CA GLY A 105 13.80 24.16 -49.98
C GLY A 105 14.31 25.54 -50.44
N TYR A 106 13.93 26.62 -49.77
CA TYR A 106 14.33 28.01 -50.01
C TYR A 106 15.05 28.64 -48.81
N THR A 107 14.53 28.41 -47.60
CA THR A 107 15.03 28.88 -46.32
C THR A 107 15.09 27.74 -45.31
N SER A 108 15.88 27.92 -44.25
CA SER A 108 16.06 26.89 -43.23
C SER A 108 16.12 27.48 -41.83
N VAL A 109 15.47 26.83 -40.87
CA VAL A 109 15.43 27.19 -39.46
C VAL A 109 16.07 26.10 -38.62
N VAL A 110 16.76 26.48 -37.55
CA VAL A 110 17.36 25.57 -36.57
C VAL A 110 16.50 25.57 -35.31
N ALA A 111 16.25 24.39 -34.76
CA ALA A 111 15.64 24.18 -33.45
C ALA A 111 16.45 23.18 -32.64
N THR A 112 16.28 23.21 -31.33
CA THR A 112 17.08 22.45 -30.36
C THR A 112 16.28 21.31 -29.76
N ILE A 113 16.98 20.20 -29.46
CA ILE A 113 16.45 19.10 -28.67
C ILE A 113 17.36 18.93 -27.45
N SER A 114 16.78 19.07 -26.27
CA SER A 114 17.44 18.82 -24.99
C SER A 114 16.97 17.47 -24.44
N VAL A 115 17.90 16.55 -24.20
CA VAL A 115 17.61 15.25 -23.57
C VAL A 115 18.27 15.21 -22.20
N ASN A 116 17.45 15.10 -21.14
CA ASN A 116 17.94 14.88 -19.79
C ASN A 116 18.01 13.36 -19.50
N VAL A 117 19.22 12.83 -19.36
CA VAL A 117 19.46 11.41 -19.02
C VAL A 117 19.60 11.31 -17.52
N ILE A 118 18.63 10.69 -16.87
CA ILE A 118 18.62 10.51 -15.42
C ILE A 118 19.13 9.11 -15.07
N ASP A 119 19.92 9.00 -14.00
CA ASP A 119 20.12 7.68 -13.38
C ASP A 119 18.81 7.31 -12.71
N SER A 120 18.36 6.07 -12.90
CA SER A 120 17.19 5.56 -12.19
C SER A 120 17.57 5.44 -10.72
N VAL A 121 17.45 6.55 -9.98
CA VAL A 121 17.15 6.47 -8.56
C VAL A 121 15.78 5.82 -8.54
N VAL A 122 15.77 4.55 -8.17
CA VAL A 122 14.57 3.95 -7.60
C VAL A 122 14.28 4.80 -6.36
N VAL A 123 13.45 5.83 -6.51
CA VAL A 123 12.63 6.24 -5.40
C VAL A 123 11.62 5.12 -5.31
N GLU A 124 11.89 4.14 -4.45
CA GLU A 124 10.80 3.34 -3.95
C GLU A 124 9.83 4.36 -3.35
N PRO A 125 8.56 4.44 -3.79
CA PRO A 125 7.57 4.97 -2.86
C PRO A 125 7.62 4.00 -1.68
N CYS A 126 8.28 4.41 -0.61
CA CYS A 126 8.06 3.83 0.69
C CYS A 126 6.60 4.16 1.04
N VAL A 127 5.68 3.35 0.56
CA VAL A 127 4.40 3.20 1.24
C VAL A 127 4.73 2.22 2.35
N GLU A 128 5.11 2.71 3.53
CA GLU A 128 5.03 1.90 4.73
C GLU A 128 3.72 2.21 5.45
N ASP A 129 3.07 1.11 5.85
CA ASP A 129 1.94 1.01 6.77
C ASP A 129 0.56 1.53 6.31
N ASP A 130 -0.48 0.90 6.85
CA ASP A 130 -1.92 1.15 6.68
C ASP A 130 -2.36 2.55 7.20
N SER A 131 -1.49 3.58 7.16
CA SER A 131 -1.69 4.88 7.82
C SER A 131 -1.73 6.14 6.92
N GLY A 132 -1.65 6.00 5.59
CA GLY A 132 -2.28 6.98 4.68
C GLY A 132 -1.49 8.25 4.27
N GLN A 133 -0.21 8.12 3.88
CA GLN A 133 0.46 9.16 3.09
C GLN A 133 1.08 8.59 1.81
N LEU A 134 0.82 9.27 0.68
CA LEU A 134 1.46 9.02 -0.62
C LEU A 134 2.45 10.17 -0.86
N ASP A 135 3.74 9.92 -0.60
CA ASP A 135 4.77 10.91 -0.85
C ASP A 135 5.07 11.01 -2.36
N ILE A 136 4.96 12.23 -2.90
CA ILE A 136 5.35 12.57 -4.28
C ILE A 136 6.46 13.62 -4.31
N SER A 137 7.06 13.93 -3.16
CA SER A 137 8.15 14.88 -3.04
C SER A 137 9.32 14.45 -3.94
N GLY A 138 9.78 15.38 -4.79
CA GLY A 138 10.90 15.13 -5.71
C GLY A 138 10.53 14.90 -7.19
N THR A 139 9.25 14.92 -7.57
CA THR A 139 8.89 14.89 -9.00
C THR A 139 9.06 16.28 -9.63
N ILE A 140 10.25 16.57 -10.16
CA ILE A 140 10.53 17.84 -10.86
C ILE A 140 9.91 17.79 -12.26
N GLY A 141 8.85 18.58 -12.49
CA GLY A 141 8.29 18.79 -13.82
C GLY A 141 8.07 20.27 -14.08
N ALA A 142 8.33 20.71 -15.31
CA ALA A 142 8.01 22.06 -15.75
C ALA A 142 6.49 22.30 -15.65
N PRO A 143 6.01 23.52 -15.35
CA PRO A 143 4.60 23.87 -15.41
C PRO A 143 3.97 23.42 -16.73
N GLY A 144 2.86 22.66 -16.65
CA GLY A 144 2.22 21.98 -17.78
C GLY A 144 2.64 20.52 -17.99
N GLY A 145 3.63 20.03 -17.25
CA GLY A 145 4.05 18.62 -17.25
C GLY A 145 3.03 17.72 -16.54
N LEU A 146 2.85 16.50 -17.06
CA LEU A 146 2.01 15.48 -16.43
C LEU A 146 2.86 14.63 -15.47
N VAL A 147 2.38 14.41 -14.25
CA VAL A 147 2.90 13.45 -13.29
C VAL A 147 1.90 12.32 -13.10
N LYS A 148 2.39 11.09 -13.18
CA LYS A 148 1.61 9.87 -12.97
C LYS A 148 1.98 9.25 -11.63
N VAL A 149 1.01 9.16 -10.72
CA VAL A 149 1.19 8.69 -9.35
C VAL A 149 0.54 7.31 -9.20
N PRO A 150 1.31 6.25 -8.93
CA PRO A 150 0.75 4.94 -8.65
C PRO A 150 0.20 4.88 -7.21
N VAL A 151 -1.05 4.47 -7.04
CA VAL A 151 -1.63 4.09 -5.75
C VAL A 151 -1.47 2.57 -5.62
N ARG A 152 -0.71 2.12 -4.62
CA ARG A 152 -0.37 0.70 -4.42
C ARG A 152 -0.82 0.21 -3.05
N ILE A 153 -1.07 -1.09 -2.96
CA ILE A 153 -1.14 -1.81 -1.69
C ILE A 153 0.02 -2.79 -1.61
N ASN A 154 0.66 -2.87 -0.45
CA ASN A 154 1.77 -3.79 -0.21
C ASN A 154 1.29 -5.21 0.03
N ARG A 155 0.13 -5.36 0.67
CA ARG A 155 -0.45 -6.66 0.95
C ARG A 155 -1.91 -6.53 1.37
N ALA A 156 -2.84 -7.08 0.61
CA ALA A 156 -4.23 -7.20 1.04
C ALA A 156 -4.33 -8.14 2.26
N PRO A 157 -4.89 -7.74 3.41
CA PRO A 157 -5.01 -8.62 4.57
C PRO A 157 -6.05 -9.72 4.33
N ASN A 158 -7.15 -9.40 3.64
CA ASN A 158 -8.25 -10.31 3.31
C ASN A 158 -8.62 -10.21 1.83
N VAL A 159 -9.62 -10.99 1.39
CA VAL A 159 -10.20 -10.83 0.05
C VAL A 159 -11.04 -9.57 0.00
N VAL A 160 -10.69 -8.61 -0.86
CA VAL A 160 -11.36 -7.31 -0.96
C VAL A 160 -12.38 -7.34 -2.10
N SER A 161 -13.66 -7.48 -1.78
CA SER A 161 -14.76 -7.53 -2.75
C SER A 161 -15.23 -6.15 -3.23
N SER A 162 -14.94 -5.12 -2.43
CA SER A 162 -15.21 -3.71 -2.69
C SER A 162 -14.27 -2.85 -1.87
N PHE A 163 -13.93 -1.67 -2.36
CA PHE A 163 -13.10 -0.71 -1.62
C PHE A 163 -13.50 0.72 -1.96
N GLY A 164 -13.20 1.63 -1.02
CA GLY A 164 -13.32 3.06 -1.21
C GLY A 164 -12.26 3.81 -0.40
N PHE A 165 -11.76 4.91 -0.95
CA PHE A 165 -10.83 5.82 -0.28
C PHE A 165 -10.87 7.21 -0.89
N GLU A 166 -10.31 8.18 -0.17
CA GLU A 166 -10.20 9.56 -0.62
C GLU A 166 -8.74 10.00 -0.70
N ILE A 167 -8.43 10.86 -1.66
CA ILE A 167 -7.11 11.45 -1.86
C ILE A 167 -7.24 12.96 -1.86
N THR A 168 -6.46 13.62 -1.00
CA THR A 168 -6.37 15.09 -0.97
C THR A 168 -5.10 15.57 -1.66
N PHE A 169 -5.21 16.67 -2.40
CA PHE A 169 -4.11 17.29 -3.15
C PHE A 169 -4.22 18.83 -3.17
N ASP A 170 -3.09 19.54 -3.26
CA ASP A 170 -3.07 21.00 -3.34
C ASP A 170 -3.42 21.48 -4.76
N THR A 171 -4.56 22.13 -4.89
CA THR A 171 -5.08 22.66 -6.17
C THR A 171 -4.30 23.85 -6.72
N ASN A 172 -3.46 24.48 -5.90
CA ASN A 172 -2.53 25.53 -6.36
C ASN A 172 -1.32 24.92 -7.10
N MET A 173 -1.01 23.67 -6.80
CA MET A 173 0.18 22.97 -7.30
C MET A 173 -0.15 21.95 -8.39
N LEU A 174 -1.31 21.29 -8.28
CA LEU A 174 -1.70 20.19 -9.16
C LEU A 174 -3.11 20.38 -9.72
N THR A 175 -3.36 19.78 -10.88
CA THR A 175 -4.71 19.63 -11.45
C THR A 175 -4.92 18.18 -11.85
N PHE A 176 -5.89 17.50 -11.24
CA PHE A 176 -6.25 16.13 -11.62
C PHE A 176 -6.75 16.09 -13.07
N LYS A 177 -6.24 15.14 -13.87
CA LYS A 177 -6.56 15.00 -15.30
C LYS A 177 -7.32 13.72 -15.61
N SER A 178 -6.77 12.59 -15.17
CA SER A 178 -7.27 11.28 -15.55
C SER A 178 -6.86 10.25 -14.50
N TYR A 179 -7.43 9.06 -14.61
CA TYR A 179 -6.97 7.89 -13.89
C TYR A 179 -6.91 6.68 -14.83
N GLU A 180 -6.04 5.74 -14.50
CA GLU A 180 -5.97 4.43 -15.14
C GLU A 180 -6.10 3.32 -14.11
N LYS A 181 -6.77 2.22 -14.47
CA LYS A 181 -6.86 1.02 -13.62
C LYS A 181 -5.46 0.43 -13.42
N GLY A 182 -5.18 0.02 -12.19
CA GLY A 182 -3.99 -0.76 -11.87
C GLY A 182 -4.25 -2.27 -11.99
N ALA A 183 -3.17 -3.05 -12.02
CA ALA A 183 -3.22 -4.50 -12.25
C ALA A 183 -4.13 -5.26 -11.27
N LEU A 184 -4.31 -4.77 -10.04
CA LEU A 184 -5.15 -5.42 -9.04
C LEU A 184 -6.65 -5.24 -9.26
N VAL A 185 -7.06 -4.26 -10.07
CA VAL A 185 -8.48 -3.89 -10.26
C VAL A 185 -8.92 -3.99 -11.72
N GLU A 186 -8.10 -4.59 -12.59
CA GLU A 186 -8.43 -4.81 -14.01
C GLU A 186 -9.75 -5.57 -14.18
N ASN A 187 -10.06 -6.48 -13.24
CA ASN A 187 -11.24 -7.34 -13.27
C ASN A 187 -12.45 -6.80 -12.50
N PHE A 188 -12.42 -5.57 -11.95
CA PHE A 188 -13.57 -4.98 -11.28
C PHE A 188 -14.59 -4.43 -12.30
N ASP A 189 -15.87 -4.81 -12.15
CA ASP A 189 -16.96 -4.42 -13.05
C ASP A 189 -17.26 -2.92 -12.95
N TYR A 190 -17.22 -2.38 -11.73
CA TYR A 190 -17.39 -0.96 -11.47
C TYR A 190 -16.14 -0.39 -10.79
N PHE A 191 -15.58 0.66 -11.39
CA PHE A 191 -14.41 1.36 -10.85
C PHE A 191 -14.40 2.83 -11.33
N ASP A 192 -14.37 3.77 -10.39
CA ASP A 192 -14.41 5.21 -10.66
C ASP A 192 -13.48 5.98 -9.71
N ALA A 193 -12.88 7.06 -10.23
CA ALA A 193 -12.14 8.04 -9.46
C ALA A 193 -12.52 9.45 -9.93
N ARG A 194 -13.13 10.23 -9.05
CA ARG A 194 -13.68 11.54 -9.41
C ARG A 194 -13.43 12.60 -8.35
N ILE A 195 -13.34 13.84 -8.81
CA ILE A 195 -13.26 15.01 -7.92
C ILE A 195 -14.63 15.20 -7.26
N VAL A 196 -14.67 15.22 -5.93
CA VAL A 196 -15.90 15.46 -5.15
C VAL A 196 -15.97 16.90 -4.65
N SER A 197 -14.81 17.50 -4.37
CA SER A 197 -14.63 18.92 -4.06
C SER A 197 -13.22 19.36 -4.44
N ASP A 198 -12.95 20.67 -4.44
CA ASP A 198 -11.62 21.20 -4.75
C ASP A 198 -10.54 20.52 -3.88
N GLY A 199 -9.58 19.87 -4.54
CA GLY A 199 -8.47 19.18 -3.89
C GLY A 199 -8.81 17.84 -3.26
N LEU A 200 -9.98 17.24 -3.55
CA LEU A 200 -10.41 15.94 -3.03
C LEU A 200 -10.89 15.02 -4.16
N ILE A 201 -10.22 13.89 -4.33
CA ILE A 201 -10.59 12.80 -5.23
C ILE A 201 -11.17 11.67 -4.39
N ARG A 202 -12.31 11.12 -4.81
CA ARG A 202 -12.89 9.92 -4.22
C ARG A 202 -12.76 8.78 -5.22
N CYS A 203 -12.19 7.68 -4.76
CA CYS A 203 -11.93 6.49 -5.55
C CYS A 203 -12.73 5.32 -4.98
N GLY A 204 -13.25 4.45 -5.84
CA GLY A 204 -13.89 3.22 -5.40
C GLY A 204 -14.05 2.18 -6.49
N GLY A 205 -14.16 0.92 -6.07
CA GLY A 205 -14.44 -0.20 -6.95
C GLY A 205 -15.35 -1.24 -6.29
N ALA A 206 -16.25 -1.84 -7.08
CA ALA A 206 -17.16 -2.88 -6.61
C ALA A 206 -17.55 -3.88 -7.71
N GLN A 207 -18.02 -5.05 -7.26
CA GLN A 207 -18.54 -6.18 -8.04
C GLN A 207 -17.49 -6.87 -8.94
N ASN A 208 -17.44 -8.21 -8.83
CA ASN A 208 -16.50 -9.18 -9.46
C ASN A 208 -15.27 -9.60 -8.61
N LYS A 209 -14.51 -10.60 -9.07
CA LYS A 209 -13.43 -11.32 -8.33
C LYS A 209 -12.54 -10.34 -7.55
N GLY A 210 -12.77 -10.27 -6.25
CA GLY A 210 -12.09 -9.33 -5.35
C GLY A 210 -10.57 -9.51 -5.34
N ILE A 211 -9.86 -8.52 -4.83
CA ILE A 211 -8.41 -8.60 -4.65
C ILE A 211 -8.12 -9.71 -3.65
N MET A 212 -7.36 -10.73 -4.06
CA MET A 212 -7.08 -11.89 -3.20
C MET A 212 -6.25 -11.49 -1.96
N SER A 213 -6.50 -12.16 -0.83
CA SER A 213 -5.68 -12.00 0.38
C SER A 213 -4.21 -12.30 0.05
N GLY A 214 -3.32 -11.39 0.45
CA GLY A 214 -1.89 -11.44 0.18
C GLY A 214 -1.46 -10.80 -1.14
N ALA A 215 -2.39 -10.35 -1.99
CA ALA A 215 -2.05 -9.66 -3.23
C ALA A 215 -1.39 -8.30 -2.95
N SER A 216 -0.42 -7.94 -3.77
CA SER A 216 0.36 -6.70 -3.70
C SER A 216 0.46 -6.12 -5.11
N GLY A 217 0.40 -4.80 -5.24
CA GLY A 217 0.40 -4.19 -6.57
C GLY A 217 -0.33 -2.86 -6.62
N SER A 218 -0.51 -2.35 -7.84
CA SER A 218 -1.15 -1.06 -8.08
C SER A 218 -2.67 -1.21 -8.16
N LEU A 219 -3.40 -0.41 -7.39
CA LEU A 219 -4.84 -0.25 -7.50
C LEU A 219 -5.18 0.65 -8.67
N LEU A 220 -4.52 1.79 -8.82
CA LEU A 220 -4.75 2.72 -9.92
C LEU A 220 -3.57 3.67 -10.10
N PHE A 221 -3.51 4.33 -11.24
CA PHE A 221 -2.57 5.40 -11.53
C PHE A 221 -3.35 6.71 -11.70
N LEU A 222 -3.01 7.73 -10.92
CA LEU A 222 -3.59 9.07 -11.04
C LEU A 222 -2.68 9.95 -11.88
N GLU A 223 -3.24 10.71 -12.81
CA GLU A 223 -2.49 11.69 -13.59
C GLU A 223 -2.85 13.11 -13.16
N PHE A 224 -1.83 13.89 -12.84
CA PHE A 224 -1.95 15.31 -12.51
C PHE A 224 -1.13 16.16 -13.47
N GLU A 225 -1.61 17.35 -13.78
CA GLU A 225 -0.82 18.41 -14.42
C GLU A 225 -0.20 19.32 -13.35
N ILE A 226 1.10 19.55 -13.46
CA ILE A 226 1.88 20.40 -12.56
C ILE A 226 1.68 21.87 -12.91
N LYS A 227 1.26 22.68 -11.93
CA LYS A 227 1.08 24.14 -12.09
C LYS A 227 2.33 24.97 -11.76
N GLN A 228 3.22 24.47 -10.91
CA GLN A 228 4.43 25.18 -10.46
C GLN A 228 5.64 24.26 -10.39
N THR A 229 6.85 24.83 -10.59
CA THR A 229 8.13 24.14 -10.81
C THR A 229 8.63 23.25 -9.67
N GLU A 230 8.04 23.30 -8.49
CA GLU A 230 8.41 22.43 -7.35
C GLU A 230 7.17 21.97 -6.57
N PRO A 231 6.65 20.75 -6.82
CA PRO A 231 5.64 20.17 -5.95
C PRO A 231 6.32 19.65 -4.67
N ALA A 232 6.48 20.51 -3.66
CA ALA A 232 6.76 20.08 -2.29
C ALA A 232 5.47 19.55 -1.61
N THR A 233 4.61 18.86 -2.35
CA THR A 233 3.25 18.53 -1.90
C THR A 233 3.13 17.04 -1.63
N GLN A 234 2.72 16.64 -0.44
CA GLN A 234 2.33 15.25 -0.15
C GLN A 234 0.88 15.03 -0.60
N LEU A 235 0.58 13.89 -1.25
CA LEU A 235 -0.79 13.43 -1.44
C LEU A 235 -1.19 12.66 -0.17
N LYS A 236 -2.30 13.04 0.48
CA LYS A 236 -2.75 12.32 1.68
C LYS A 236 -3.90 11.39 1.33
N LEU A 237 -3.72 10.12 1.68
CA LEU A 237 -4.73 9.09 1.54
C LEU A 237 -5.58 9.05 2.83
N GLN A 238 -6.90 9.19 2.69
CA GLN A 238 -7.83 9.14 3.81
C GLN A 238 -8.85 8.02 3.63
N GLU A 239 -9.21 7.38 4.74
CA GLU A 239 -10.30 6.40 4.83
C GLU A 239 -10.20 5.20 3.87
N LEU A 240 -9.04 4.56 3.74
CA LEU A 240 -8.98 3.26 3.07
C LEU A 240 -9.81 2.24 3.84
N LYS A 241 -11.00 1.92 3.33
CA LYS A 241 -11.92 0.95 3.94
C LYS A 241 -11.99 -0.32 3.09
N ASP A 242 -11.69 -1.44 3.75
CA ASP A 242 -11.96 -2.79 3.27
C ASP A 242 -13.43 -3.13 3.54
N ASP A 243 -14.07 -3.78 2.57
CA ASP A 243 -15.44 -4.32 2.62
C ASP A 243 -16.53 -3.30 3.01
N MET A 244 -17.14 -2.65 1.99
CA MET A 244 -18.16 -1.61 2.17
C MET A 244 -19.52 -2.15 2.68
N ALA A 245 -19.58 -2.63 3.92
CA ALA A 245 -20.85 -2.85 4.63
C ALA A 245 -21.33 -1.60 5.41
N ALA A 246 -20.50 -0.55 5.53
CA ALA A 246 -20.79 0.62 6.39
C ALA A 246 -21.03 1.94 5.65
N TRP A 247 -20.99 1.99 4.32
CA TRP A 247 -21.34 3.21 3.56
C TRP A 247 -22.83 3.30 3.28
N THR A 248 -23.58 3.55 4.36
CA THR A 248 -25.00 3.86 4.27
C THR A 248 -25.19 5.37 4.08
N THR A 249 -25.88 5.72 3.00
CA THR A 249 -26.86 6.83 2.94
C THR A 249 -26.41 8.24 3.36
N SER A 250 -25.30 8.75 2.84
CA SER A 250 -25.19 10.22 2.72
C SER A 250 -24.44 10.66 1.47
N THR A 251 -25.23 11.21 0.55
CA THR A 251 -24.84 12.08 -0.57
C THR A 251 -23.82 11.54 -1.58
N GLY A 252 -24.39 11.10 -2.71
CA GLY A 252 -23.81 11.31 -4.04
C GLY A 252 -22.93 10.19 -4.55
N CYS A 253 -23.53 9.16 -5.14
CA CYS A 253 -22.92 8.37 -6.21
C CYS A 253 -23.94 7.53 -7.00
N PHE A 254 -25.08 7.19 -6.40
CA PHE A 254 -26.11 6.38 -7.06
C PHE A 254 -27.51 6.92 -6.75
N GLN A 255 -28.09 7.72 -7.65
CA GLN A 255 -29.54 7.95 -7.65
C GLN A 255 -30.06 8.07 -9.09
N GLY A 256 -30.87 7.08 -9.48
CA GLY A 256 -31.75 7.09 -10.64
C GLY A 256 -32.99 6.24 -10.34
N GLY A 257 -33.89 6.72 -9.48
CA GLY A 257 -35.12 6.00 -9.13
C GLY A 257 -36.25 6.93 -8.72
N CYS A 258 -37.46 6.65 -9.18
CA CYS A 258 -38.67 7.44 -8.97
C CYS A 258 -39.20 7.24 -7.54
N ASN A 259 -39.43 8.34 -6.84
CA ASN A 259 -39.74 8.39 -5.41
C ASN A 259 -41.19 8.83 -5.12
N GLY A 260 -42.03 8.93 -6.14
CA GLY A 260 -43.43 9.38 -6.03
C GLY A 260 -43.64 10.90 -6.12
N ASP A 261 -42.56 11.70 -6.17
CA ASP A 261 -42.57 13.13 -6.49
C ASP A 261 -42.35 13.28 -8.00
N ILE A 262 -43.45 13.43 -8.76
CA ILE A 262 -43.46 13.28 -10.22
C ILE A 262 -43.08 14.59 -10.91
N ASN A 263 -43.38 15.73 -10.31
CA ASN A 263 -43.01 17.05 -10.80
C ASN A 263 -41.68 17.57 -10.21
N ALA A 264 -41.00 16.78 -9.39
CA ALA A 264 -39.71 17.09 -8.77
C ALA A 264 -39.71 18.42 -8.00
N ASP A 265 -40.85 18.83 -7.45
CA ASP A 265 -40.98 20.06 -6.66
C ASP A 265 -40.59 19.85 -5.18
N GLY A 266 -40.31 18.60 -4.80
CA GLY A 266 -39.91 18.18 -3.47
C GLY A 266 -41.05 17.69 -2.59
N GLU A 267 -42.30 17.68 -3.07
CA GLU A 267 -43.48 17.23 -2.32
C GLU A 267 -44.28 16.15 -3.10
N ILE A 268 -44.72 15.10 -2.40
CA ILE A 268 -45.66 14.11 -2.98
C ILE A 268 -47.08 14.63 -2.76
N THR A 269 -47.81 14.93 -3.82
CA THR A 269 -49.15 15.54 -3.76
C THR A 269 -50.19 14.74 -4.57
N PRO A 270 -51.49 15.01 -4.40
CA PRO A 270 -52.52 14.46 -5.29
C PRO A 270 -52.34 14.87 -6.76
N MET A 271 -51.59 15.95 -7.03
CA MET A 271 -51.25 16.36 -8.40
C MET A 271 -50.30 15.35 -9.06
N ASP A 272 -49.37 14.79 -8.30
CA ASP A 272 -48.45 13.74 -8.78
C ASP A 272 -49.19 12.46 -9.13
N ALA A 273 -50.20 12.10 -8.33
CA ALA A 273 -51.09 10.98 -8.63
C ALA A 273 -51.88 11.23 -9.93
N LEU A 274 -52.39 12.45 -10.13
CA LEU A 274 -53.07 12.81 -11.38
C LEU A 274 -52.12 12.71 -12.58
N ASN A 275 -50.89 13.20 -12.46
CA ASN A 275 -49.88 13.11 -13.52
C ASN A 275 -49.55 11.66 -13.89
N SER A 276 -49.44 10.76 -12.90
CA SER A 276 -49.25 9.32 -13.10
C SER A 276 -50.46 8.68 -13.80
N PHE A 277 -51.69 9.05 -13.41
CA PHE A 277 -52.91 8.55 -14.05
C PHE A 277 -53.06 9.03 -15.50
N GLU A 278 -52.74 10.30 -15.75
CA GLU A 278 -52.71 10.86 -17.11
C GLU A 278 -51.72 10.08 -17.98
N LYS A 279 -50.54 9.73 -17.44
CA LYS A 279 -49.55 8.89 -18.13
C LYS A 279 -50.07 7.47 -18.42
N TYR A 280 -50.74 6.81 -17.48
CA TYR A 280 -51.40 5.50 -17.74
C TYR A 280 -52.39 5.57 -18.91
N LEU A 281 -53.19 6.64 -18.97
CA LEU A 281 -54.13 6.87 -20.07
C LEU A 281 -53.45 7.30 -21.38
N SER A 282 -52.12 7.33 -21.42
CA SER A 282 -51.33 7.85 -22.55
C SER A 282 -51.68 9.30 -22.92
N ILE A 283 -52.08 10.09 -21.93
CA ILE A 283 -52.37 11.52 -22.04
C ILE A 283 -51.17 12.26 -21.46
N CYS A 284 -50.60 13.21 -22.20
CA CYS A 284 -49.49 13.99 -21.66
C CYS A 284 -49.95 14.84 -20.49
N PRO A 285 -49.25 14.78 -19.34
CA PRO A 285 -49.71 15.42 -18.13
C PRO A 285 -49.83 16.93 -18.34
N THR A 286 -51.02 17.46 -18.11
CA THR A 286 -51.31 18.88 -18.41
C THR A 286 -50.87 19.83 -17.29
N SER A 287 -50.46 19.25 -16.16
CA SER A 287 -50.09 19.91 -14.92
C SER A 287 -48.59 19.84 -14.58
N SER A 288 -47.77 19.12 -15.34
CA SER A 288 -46.31 19.09 -15.14
C SER A 288 -45.59 20.04 -16.09
N ASP A 289 -44.60 20.78 -15.61
CA ASP A 289 -43.68 21.58 -16.46
C ASP A 289 -42.68 20.69 -17.26
N PHE A 290 -42.76 19.36 -17.13
CA PHE A 290 -41.89 18.37 -17.78
C PHE A 290 -42.43 17.85 -19.10
N ALA A 291 -41.52 17.43 -19.98
CA ALA A 291 -41.88 16.75 -21.22
C ALA A 291 -42.45 15.34 -20.93
N CYS A 292 -43.40 14.92 -21.76
CA CYS A 292 -44.20 13.69 -21.57
C CYS A 292 -43.37 12.40 -21.46
N GLU A 293 -42.16 12.42 -22.01
CA GLU A 293 -41.18 11.32 -22.00
C GLU A 293 -40.33 11.26 -20.72
N ASP A 294 -40.23 12.37 -19.97
CA ASP A 294 -39.41 12.51 -18.75
C ASP A 294 -40.18 12.22 -17.46
N VAL A 295 -41.52 12.14 -17.54
CA VAL A 295 -42.40 11.87 -16.39
C VAL A 295 -42.28 10.39 -16.01
N CYS A 296 -41.88 10.06 -14.79
CA CYS A 296 -41.83 8.66 -14.35
C CYS A 296 -43.24 8.07 -14.14
N GLY A 297 -43.47 6.82 -14.54
CA GLY A 297 -44.80 6.18 -14.51
C GLY A 297 -44.94 5.03 -13.52
N ASP A 298 -43.84 4.32 -13.29
CA ASP A 298 -43.75 3.14 -12.44
C ASP A 298 -43.27 3.55 -11.04
N VAL A 299 -44.19 3.74 -10.11
CA VAL A 299 -43.92 4.22 -8.74
C VAL A 299 -43.80 3.06 -7.76
N ASN A 300 -44.51 1.97 -8.02
CA ASN A 300 -44.43 0.75 -7.20
C ASN A 300 -43.24 -0.16 -7.61
N LYS A 301 -42.52 0.17 -8.69
CA LYS A 301 -41.32 -0.51 -9.22
C LYS A 301 -41.59 -1.93 -9.70
N ASP A 302 -42.79 -2.20 -10.20
CA ASP A 302 -43.16 -3.51 -10.74
C ASP A 302 -42.90 -3.64 -12.25
N GLY A 303 -42.42 -2.58 -12.89
CA GLY A 303 -42.07 -2.54 -14.30
C GLY A 303 -43.22 -2.16 -15.22
N ASP A 304 -44.40 -1.82 -14.70
CA ASP A 304 -45.53 -1.31 -15.48
C ASP A 304 -45.98 0.10 -15.08
N THR A 305 -47.03 0.61 -15.74
CA THR A 305 -47.64 1.89 -15.37
C THR A 305 -49.13 1.64 -15.43
N THR A 306 -49.76 1.46 -14.29
CA THR A 306 -51.18 1.10 -14.13
C THR A 306 -51.88 2.05 -13.16
N PRO A 307 -53.23 2.00 -13.02
CA PRO A 307 -53.91 2.75 -11.97
C PRO A 307 -53.44 2.40 -10.55
N ALA A 308 -52.75 1.27 -10.37
CA ALA A 308 -52.13 0.88 -9.12
C ALA A 308 -51.01 1.86 -8.71
N ASP A 309 -50.23 2.41 -9.67
CA ASP A 309 -49.22 3.45 -9.41
C ASP A 309 -49.85 4.74 -8.89
N THR A 310 -50.96 5.16 -9.51
CA THR A 310 -51.74 6.32 -9.08
C THR A 310 -52.26 6.12 -7.65
N LEU A 311 -52.74 4.92 -7.33
CA LEU A 311 -53.21 4.57 -6.00
C LEU A 311 -52.06 4.55 -4.98
N CYS A 312 -50.87 4.13 -5.41
CA CYS A 312 -49.66 4.07 -4.59
C CYS A 312 -49.17 5.48 -4.21
N ILE A 313 -49.21 6.45 -5.15
CA ILE A 313 -48.92 7.86 -4.86
C ILE A 313 -49.94 8.44 -3.86
N PHE A 314 -51.24 8.11 -4.01
CA PHE A 314 -52.27 8.51 -3.05
C PHE A 314 -52.02 7.92 -1.65
N GLN A 315 -51.54 6.68 -1.57
CA GLN A 315 -51.19 6.04 -0.32
C GLN A 315 -49.96 6.68 0.33
N TYR A 316 -48.93 7.05 -0.45
CA TYR A 316 -47.78 7.82 0.05
C TYR A 316 -48.19 9.21 0.55
N TYR A 317 -49.04 9.93 -0.18
CA TYR A 317 -49.60 11.22 0.28
C TYR A 317 -50.37 11.08 1.61
N MET A 318 -51.06 9.95 1.80
CA MET A 318 -51.76 9.62 3.06
C MET A 318 -50.85 9.03 4.15
N GLY A 319 -49.54 8.88 3.89
CA GLY A 319 -48.57 8.34 4.84
C GLY A 319 -48.66 6.83 5.07
N LEU A 320 -49.22 6.08 4.11
CA LEU A 320 -49.32 4.61 4.16
C LEU A 320 -48.15 3.96 3.41
N PRO A 321 -47.56 2.87 3.94
CA PRO A 321 -46.30 2.33 3.41
C PRO A 321 -46.42 1.33 2.25
N ASN A 322 -47.58 0.69 1.97
CA ASN A 322 -47.68 -0.46 1.03
C ASN A 322 -48.95 -0.44 0.14
N CYS A 323 -48.86 -0.97 -1.09
CA CYS A 323 -49.87 -0.94 -2.18
C CYS A 323 -50.36 -2.37 -2.59
N LEU A 324 -51.67 -2.73 -2.56
CA LEU A 324 -52.26 -4.10 -2.86
C LEU A 324 -53.76 -4.10 -3.38
N ASP A 325 -54.20 -5.08 -4.22
CA ASP A 325 -55.53 -5.23 -4.95
C ASP A 325 -56.15 -6.69 -4.96
N SER A 326 -57.48 -6.98 -5.23
CA SER A 326 -58.10 -8.31 -5.70
C SER A 326 -59.67 -8.56 -5.65
N GLY A 327 -60.26 -9.46 -6.51
CA GLY A 327 -61.62 -10.08 -6.41
C GLY A 327 -62.04 -11.30 -7.34
N SER A 328 -62.02 -12.55 -6.80
CA SER A 328 -62.46 -13.99 -7.15
C SER A 328 -62.89 -14.64 -8.53
N VAL A 329 -62.05 -15.42 -9.28
CA VAL A 329 -62.33 -16.50 -10.29
C VAL A 329 -61.63 -17.85 -9.93
N ALA A 330 -62.08 -19.00 -10.49
CA ALA A 330 -61.46 -20.33 -10.30
C ALA A 330 -60.05 -20.41 -10.91
N PRO A 331 -59.10 -21.13 -10.27
CA PRO A 331 -57.70 -21.13 -10.71
C PRO A 331 -57.48 -22.00 -11.95
N GLU A 332 -56.62 -21.59 -12.88
CA GLU A 332 -56.12 -22.43 -13.98
C GLU A 332 -54.89 -23.23 -13.51
N ALA A 333 -54.97 -24.56 -13.58
CA ALA A 333 -53.88 -25.44 -13.18
C ALA A 333 -52.91 -25.65 -14.34
N ILE A 334 -51.61 -25.42 -14.14
CA ILE A 334 -50.57 -25.69 -15.13
C ILE A 334 -49.47 -26.54 -14.49
N ALA A 335 -49.38 -27.81 -14.88
CA ALA A 335 -48.38 -28.75 -14.40
C ALA A 335 -47.11 -28.70 -15.27
N SER A 336 -45.96 -28.62 -14.62
CA SER A 336 -44.65 -28.73 -15.26
C SER A 336 -43.78 -29.72 -14.50
N ALA A 337 -42.91 -30.42 -15.22
CA ALA A 337 -41.97 -31.36 -14.63
C ALA A 337 -40.62 -31.30 -15.35
N GLN A 338 -39.52 -31.36 -14.59
CA GLN A 338 -38.18 -31.50 -15.14
C GLN A 338 -37.29 -32.40 -14.27
N PRO A 339 -36.57 -33.37 -14.87
CA PRO A 339 -36.68 -33.82 -16.27
C PRO A 339 -37.95 -34.66 -16.50
N THR A 340 -38.52 -34.65 -17.71
CA THR A 340 -39.66 -35.53 -18.08
C THR A 340 -39.23 -36.93 -18.52
N SER A 341 -37.92 -37.19 -18.60
CA SER A 341 -37.37 -38.51 -18.90
C SER A 341 -35.98 -38.70 -18.32
N GLY A 342 -35.64 -39.93 -17.94
CA GLY A 342 -34.29 -40.30 -17.49
C GLY A 342 -34.24 -41.71 -16.93
N LYS A 343 -33.08 -42.14 -16.42
CA LYS A 343 -32.88 -43.49 -15.88
C LYS A 343 -33.30 -43.59 -14.42
N SER A 344 -33.76 -44.76 -13.99
CA SER A 344 -34.08 -45.07 -12.59
C SER A 344 -32.80 -45.15 -11.73
N PRO A 345 -32.78 -44.60 -10.49
CA PRO A 345 -33.81 -43.77 -9.90
C PRO A 345 -33.86 -42.37 -10.55
N LEU A 346 -35.04 -41.97 -11.04
CA LEU A 346 -35.24 -40.66 -11.67
C LEU A 346 -35.94 -39.73 -10.67
N THR A 347 -35.19 -38.75 -10.14
CA THR A 347 -35.79 -37.66 -9.37
C THR A 347 -36.29 -36.58 -10.31
N VAL A 348 -37.57 -36.30 -10.24
CA VAL A 348 -38.25 -35.28 -11.05
C VAL A 348 -38.72 -34.17 -10.13
N TRP A 349 -38.42 -32.93 -10.53
CA TRP A 349 -38.96 -31.74 -9.91
C TRP A 349 -40.23 -31.33 -10.64
N PHE A 350 -41.32 -31.21 -9.89
CA PHE A 350 -42.61 -30.78 -10.38
C PHE A 350 -42.88 -29.36 -9.89
N SER A 351 -43.39 -28.53 -10.78
CA SER A 351 -43.87 -27.19 -10.45
C SER A 351 -45.28 -27.00 -10.98
N ALA A 352 -46.11 -26.38 -10.15
CA ALA A 352 -47.39 -25.84 -10.53
C ALA A 352 -47.20 -24.36 -10.87
N LYS A 353 -47.58 -23.98 -12.09
CA LYS A 353 -47.83 -22.58 -12.43
C LYS A 353 -49.31 -22.29 -12.32
N TYR A 354 -49.59 -21.05 -11.96
CA TYR A 354 -50.90 -20.48 -11.87
C TYR A 354 -50.88 -19.13 -12.61
N ASP A 355 -51.97 -18.78 -13.30
CA ASP A 355 -52.15 -17.43 -13.84
C ASP A 355 -52.60 -16.49 -12.71
N GLU A 356 -51.66 -15.70 -12.17
CA GLU A 356 -51.88 -14.77 -11.05
C GLU A 356 -52.87 -13.64 -11.35
N SER A 357 -53.37 -13.51 -12.58
CA SER A 357 -54.23 -12.40 -13.01
C SER A 357 -55.61 -12.35 -12.32
N LEU A 358 -55.96 -13.34 -11.50
CA LEU A 358 -57.21 -13.40 -10.76
C LEU A 358 -56.96 -13.81 -9.29
N ASP A 359 -56.75 -12.81 -8.43
CA ASP A 359 -57.38 -12.72 -7.09
C ASP A 359 -56.67 -13.12 -5.79
N GLY A 360 -55.36 -13.36 -5.76
CA GLY A 360 -54.63 -13.46 -4.47
C GLY A 360 -55.20 -14.50 -3.47
N ASN A 361 -56.03 -15.43 -3.95
CA ASN A 361 -56.63 -16.49 -3.16
C ASN A 361 -55.54 -17.48 -2.73
N ARG A 362 -55.59 -17.97 -1.49
CA ARG A 362 -54.66 -19.02 -1.05
C ARG A 362 -55.00 -20.33 -1.76
N LEU A 363 -54.17 -20.72 -2.73
CA LEU A 363 -54.33 -21.94 -3.51
C LEU A 363 -53.78 -23.16 -2.75
N LYS A 364 -54.45 -24.30 -2.93
CA LYS A 364 -54.01 -25.62 -2.47
C LYS A 364 -53.61 -26.45 -3.69
N TYR A 365 -52.38 -26.95 -3.69
CA TYR A 365 -51.81 -27.79 -4.74
C TYR A 365 -51.71 -29.23 -4.22
N GLU A 366 -52.24 -30.20 -4.95
CA GLU A 366 -52.21 -31.62 -4.62
C GLU A 366 -51.71 -32.42 -5.84
N TRP A 367 -50.74 -33.32 -5.64
CA TRP A 367 -50.08 -34.09 -6.69
C TRP A 367 -50.30 -35.59 -6.51
N ASP A 368 -50.65 -36.29 -7.58
CA ASP A 368 -50.66 -37.76 -7.71
C ASP A 368 -49.61 -38.15 -8.74
N PHE A 369 -48.46 -38.70 -8.31
CA PHE A 369 -47.32 -38.92 -9.20
C PHE A 369 -47.40 -40.22 -10.00
N GLN A 370 -48.26 -41.16 -9.59
CA GLN A 370 -48.42 -42.46 -10.25
C GLN A 370 -49.70 -42.56 -11.07
N GLY A 371 -50.63 -41.61 -10.92
CA GLY A 371 -51.95 -41.61 -11.54
C GLY A 371 -52.87 -42.67 -10.96
N ASP A 372 -52.71 -43.03 -9.68
CA ASP A 372 -53.49 -44.08 -9.02
C ASP A 372 -54.75 -43.56 -8.31
N GLY A 373 -54.98 -42.25 -8.35
CA GLY A 373 -56.09 -41.56 -7.73
C GLY A 373 -55.88 -41.22 -6.25
N GLN A 374 -54.68 -41.41 -5.71
CA GLN A 374 -54.28 -40.92 -4.39
C GLN A 374 -53.29 -39.76 -4.55
N PHE A 375 -53.48 -38.70 -3.77
CA PHE A 375 -52.52 -37.59 -3.74
C PHE A 375 -51.36 -37.94 -2.81
N ASP A 376 -50.14 -37.91 -3.34
CA ASP A 376 -48.90 -38.28 -2.67
C ASP A 376 -48.22 -37.10 -1.98
N ALA A 377 -48.40 -35.89 -2.52
CA ALA A 377 -47.77 -34.68 -2.00
C ALA A 377 -48.65 -33.44 -2.19
N ASP A 378 -48.40 -32.44 -1.36
CA ASP A 378 -48.95 -31.10 -1.47
C ASP A 378 -47.84 -30.05 -1.58
N GLY A 379 -48.06 -29.02 -2.39
CA GLY A 379 -47.08 -27.95 -2.62
C GLY A 379 -47.00 -27.49 -4.07
N GLN A 380 -46.64 -26.22 -4.26
CA GLN A 380 -46.47 -25.64 -5.59
C GLN A 380 -45.22 -26.20 -6.30
N GLU A 381 -44.18 -26.49 -5.53
CA GLU A 381 -42.96 -27.13 -6.01
C GLU A 381 -42.67 -28.35 -5.14
N VAL A 382 -42.57 -29.52 -5.78
CA VAL A 382 -42.38 -30.80 -5.09
C VAL A 382 -41.41 -31.65 -5.89
N THR A 383 -40.69 -32.54 -5.22
CA THR A 383 -39.84 -33.53 -5.88
C THR A 383 -40.38 -34.93 -5.62
N PHE A 384 -40.29 -35.79 -6.63
CA PHE A 384 -40.64 -37.20 -6.51
C PHE A 384 -39.60 -38.06 -7.24
N THR A 385 -39.20 -39.17 -6.61
CA THR A 385 -38.20 -40.08 -7.16
C THR A 385 -38.84 -41.39 -7.61
N TYR A 386 -38.87 -41.60 -8.92
CA TYR A 386 -39.30 -42.87 -9.50
C TYR A 386 -38.17 -43.89 -9.45
N SER A 387 -38.30 -44.89 -8.58
CA SER A 387 -37.26 -45.92 -8.36
C SER A 387 -37.36 -47.14 -9.27
N GLN A 388 -38.35 -47.19 -10.18
CA GLN A 388 -38.53 -48.29 -11.13
C GLN A 388 -38.73 -47.75 -12.53
N GLN A 389 -38.18 -48.46 -13.52
CA GLN A 389 -38.47 -48.21 -14.93
C GLN A 389 -39.98 -48.27 -15.18
N GLY A 390 -40.50 -47.35 -15.98
CA GLY A 390 -41.93 -47.24 -16.23
C GLY A 390 -42.30 -45.90 -16.86
N THR A 391 -43.53 -45.80 -17.35
CA THR A 391 -44.13 -44.54 -17.77
C THR A 391 -45.19 -44.18 -16.75
N TYR A 392 -45.07 -43.00 -16.14
CA TYR A 392 -45.95 -42.49 -15.10
C TYR A 392 -46.67 -41.24 -15.59
N THR A 393 -47.91 -41.04 -15.16
CA THR A 393 -48.71 -39.83 -15.46
C THR A 393 -48.95 -39.11 -14.15
N ALA A 394 -48.24 -38.00 -13.93
CA ALA A 394 -48.40 -37.19 -12.73
C ALA A 394 -49.54 -36.19 -12.93
N ILE A 395 -50.47 -36.11 -11.99
CA ILE A 395 -51.67 -35.27 -12.05
C ILE A 395 -51.59 -34.20 -10.95
N LEU A 396 -51.70 -32.94 -11.34
CA LEU A 396 -51.84 -31.79 -10.45
C LEU A 396 -53.32 -31.44 -10.29
N LYS A 397 -53.73 -31.11 -9.07
CA LYS A 397 -54.99 -30.44 -8.77
C LYS A 397 -54.74 -29.15 -8.00
N VAL A 398 -55.31 -28.04 -8.46
CA VAL A 398 -55.25 -26.73 -7.80
C VAL A 398 -56.64 -26.35 -7.32
N THR A 399 -56.80 -25.99 -6.05
CA THR A 399 -58.09 -25.60 -5.45
C THR A 399 -57.96 -24.25 -4.75
N ASP A 400 -58.87 -23.32 -4.99
CA ASP A 400 -58.91 -22.04 -4.29
C ASP A 400 -59.61 -22.13 -2.92
N GLN A 401 -59.61 -21.01 -2.19
CA GLN A 401 -60.26 -20.91 -0.88
C GLN A 401 -61.79 -20.98 -0.92
N ASP A 402 -62.39 -20.70 -2.08
CA ASP A 402 -63.83 -20.78 -2.33
C ASP A 402 -64.28 -22.19 -2.76
N GLY A 403 -63.32 -23.10 -2.92
CA GLY A 403 -63.52 -24.51 -3.23
C GLY A 403 -63.65 -24.82 -4.72
N LEU A 404 -63.34 -23.86 -5.61
CA LEU A 404 -63.25 -24.10 -7.04
C LEU A 404 -61.87 -24.69 -7.36
N SER A 405 -61.82 -25.63 -8.29
CA SER A 405 -60.58 -26.35 -8.61
C SER A 405 -60.44 -26.68 -10.07
N ASP A 406 -59.20 -26.78 -10.53
CA ASP A 406 -58.81 -27.23 -11.86
C ASP A 406 -57.68 -28.28 -11.76
N THR A 407 -57.43 -29.02 -12.85
CA THR A 407 -56.44 -30.10 -12.91
C THR A 407 -55.66 -30.11 -14.20
N ASP A 408 -54.38 -30.47 -14.13
CA ASP A 408 -53.50 -30.66 -15.30
C ASP A 408 -52.58 -31.89 -15.11
N GLU A 409 -52.02 -32.44 -16.18
CA GLU A 409 -51.23 -33.68 -16.16
C GLU A 409 -49.92 -33.61 -16.94
N VAL A 410 -48.90 -34.34 -16.48
CA VAL A 410 -47.59 -34.43 -17.14
C VAL A 410 -47.05 -35.87 -17.14
N THR A 411 -46.51 -36.33 -18.27
CA THR A 411 -45.98 -37.69 -18.44
C THR A 411 -44.48 -37.76 -18.13
N ILE A 412 -44.08 -38.75 -17.31
CA ILE A 412 -42.68 -39.05 -16.97
C ILE A 412 -42.27 -40.41 -17.50
N VAL A 413 -41.13 -40.47 -18.21
CA VAL A 413 -40.56 -41.72 -18.75
C VAL A 413 -39.29 -42.12 -17.99
N VAL A 414 -39.35 -43.23 -17.28
CA VAL A 414 -38.24 -43.76 -16.49
C VAL A 414 -37.67 -45.00 -17.18
N GLU A 415 -36.43 -44.89 -17.64
CA GLU A 415 -35.67 -45.98 -18.25
C GLU A 415 -34.94 -46.82 -17.18
N ALA A 416 -34.46 -48.01 -17.54
CA ALA A 416 -33.65 -48.83 -16.64
C ALA A 416 -32.37 -48.08 -16.20
N GLY A 417 -32.09 -48.08 -14.90
CA GLY A 417 -30.80 -47.63 -14.35
C GLY A 417 -29.64 -48.51 -14.80
N ASP A 418 -28.46 -47.92 -14.98
CA ASP A 418 -27.23 -48.68 -15.18
C ASP A 418 -26.83 -49.36 -13.86
N VAL A 419 -26.35 -50.60 -13.91
CA VAL A 419 -25.71 -51.23 -12.74
C VAL A 419 -24.33 -50.58 -12.59
N GLU A 420 -24.21 -49.60 -11.70
CA GLU A 420 -22.94 -48.92 -11.48
C GLU A 420 -21.91 -49.87 -10.83
N GLU A 421 -20.80 -50.12 -11.52
CA GLU A 421 -19.62 -50.75 -10.92
C GLU A 421 -19.03 -49.78 -9.89
N ARG A 422 -18.89 -50.22 -8.64
CA ARG A 422 -18.18 -49.44 -7.61
C ARG A 422 -16.70 -49.39 -7.97
N VAL A 423 -16.18 -48.19 -8.22
CA VAL A 423 -14.75 -47.93 -8.47
C VAL A 423 -14.14 -47.30 -7.21
N ILE A 424 -12.93 -47.71 -6.84
CA ILE A 424 -12.16 -47.03 -5.79
C ILE A 424 -11.17 -46.08 -6.44
N THR A 425 -11.21 -44.80 -6.04
CA THR A 425 -10.18 -43.82 -6.37
C THR A 425 -9.12 -43.83 -5.28
N ILE A 426 -7.84 -43.98 -5.65
CA ILE A 426 -6.73 -43.91 -4.70
C ILE A 426 -6.10 -42.52 -4.77
N PHE A 427 -6.03 -41.84 -3.63
CA PHE A 427 -5.22 -40.64 -3.45
C PHE A 427 -3.89 -41.04 -2.79
N ALA A 428 -2.78 -40.62 -3.38
CA ALA A 428 -1.43 -40.86 -2.87
C ALA A 428 -0.67 -39.55 -2.72
N SER A 429 0.00 -39.36 -1.59
CA SER A 429 0.76 -38.15 -1.30
C SER A 429 2.11 -38.46 -0.61
N PRO A 430 3.24 -38.07 -1.20
CA PRO A 430 3.38 -37.63 -2.60
C PRO A 430 3.23 -38.82 -3.59
N PRO A 431 2.70 -38.62 -4.81
CA PRO A 431 2.54 -39.69 -5.82
C PRO A 431 3.86 -40.04 -6.53
N GLU A 432 4.86 -39.17 -6.43
CA GLU A 432 6.20 -39.39 -6.95
C GLU A 432 7.25 -38.79 -6.00
N GLY A 433 8.51 -39.21 -6.12
CA GLY A 433 9.57 -38.66 -5.29
C GLY A 433 10.82 -39.53 -5.28
N LYS A 434 11.81 -39.21 -4.45
CA LYS A 434 13.12 -39.89 -4.44
C LYS A 434 13.17 -40.98 -3.37
N ALA A 435 13.87 -42.09 -3.66
CA ALA A 435 14.08 -43.15 -2.67
C ALA A 435 14.96 -42.67 -1.49
N PRO A 436 14.63 -43.00 -0.21
CA PRO A 436 13.40 -43.66 0.23
C PRO A 436 12.20 -42.70 0.24
N LEU A 437 11.12 -43.09 -0.45
CA LEU A 437 9.89 -42.30 -0.54
C LEU A 437 8.82 -42.86 0.40
N ARG A 438 8.40 -42.08 1.41
CA ARG A 438 7.23 -42.41 2.24
C ARG A 438 5.99 -41.77 1.62
N VAL A 439 5.00 -42.60 1.31
CA VAL A 439 3.73 -42.19 0.69
C VAL A 439 2.57 -42.51 1.62
N PHE A 440 1.66 -41.56 1.76
CA PHE A 440 0.36 -41.74 2.43
C PHE A 440 -0.72 -41.99 1.39
N PHE A 441 -1.61 -42.94 1.67
CA PHE A 441 -2.66 -43.39 0.78
C PHE A 441 -4.03 -43.25 1.43
N PHE A 442 -5.01 -42.78 0.67
CA PHE A 442 -6.42 -42.74 1.02
C PHE A 442 -7.25 -43.38 -0.09
N ALA A 443 -8.10 -44.34 0.26
CA ALA A 443 -9.05 -44.96 -0.66
C ALA A 443 -10.40 -44.27 -0.55
N ASP A 444 -10.82 -43.65 -1.65
CA ASP A 444 -12.13 -43.02 -1.79
C ASP A 444 -13.09 -43.92 -2.58
N ASP A 445 -14.24 -44.21 -1.99
CA ASP A 445 -15.32 -45.03 -2.55
C ASP A 445 -16.53 -44.20 -3.00
N HIS A 446 -16.42 -42.86 -3.08
CA HIS A 446 -17.50 -42.02 -3.59
C HIS A 446 -17.89 -42.39 -5.04
N MET A 447 -19.17 -42.70 -5.22
CA MET A 447 -19.85 -42.80 -6.52
C MET A 447 -19.63 -41.50 -7.31
N PHE A 448 -18.86 -41.56 -8.40
CA PHE A 448 -18.53 -40.39 -9.23
C PHE A 448 -19.77 -39.67 -9.75
N PRO A 449 -19.72 -38.33 -9.87
CA PRO A 449 -19.96 -37.67 -11.14
C PRO A 449 -18.61 -37.41 -11.82
N ILE A 450 -18.48 -37.92 -13.04
CA ILE A 450 -17.32 -37.70 -13.91
C ILE A 450 -17.19 -36.19 -14.19
N TYR A 451 -16.04 -35.59 -13.89
CA TYR A 451 -15.66 -34.27 -14.41
C TYR A 451 -14.60 -34.43 -15.50
N PRO A 452 -14.59 -33.54 -16.53
CA PRO A 452 -13.93 -33.81 -17.79
C PRO A 452 -12.42 -33.89 -17.65
N THR A 453 -11.85 -34.91 -18.30
CA THR A 453 -10.44 -34.97 -18.67
C THR A 453 -10.03 -33.69 -19.39
N LEU A 454 -9.13 -32.91 -18.80
CA LEU A 454 -8.36 -31.93 -19.56
C LEU A 454 -7.47 -32.69 -20.54
N GLU A 455 -7.79 -32.56 -21.82
CA GLU A 455 -6.96 -32.97 -22.93
C GLU A 455 -5.69 -32.08 -22.93
N ASN A 456 -4.69 -32.48 -22.15
CA ASN A 456 -3.25 -32.28 -22.35
C ASN A 456 -2.50 -32.70 -21.07
N GLY A 457 -1.81 -33.85 -21.12
CA GLY A 457 -1.09 -34.43 -19.99
C GLY A 457 0.03 -33.54 -19.45
N VAL A 458 -0.25 -32.83 -18.35
CA VAL A 458 0.74 -32.15 -17.51
C VAL A 458 0.64 -32.73 -16.10
N VAL A 459 1.76 -33.29 -15.66
CA VAL A 459 2.03 -33.83 -14.32
C VAL A 459 2.10 -32.66 -13.32
N LEU A 460 1.45 -32.79 -12.15
CA LEU A 460 1.64 -31.87 -11.04
C LEU A 460 2.87 -32.34 -10.22
N ASP A 461 3.98 -31.62 -10.40
CA ASP A 461 5.25 -31.76 -9.69
C ASP A 461 5.14 -31.34 -8.21
N ASP A 462 5.98 -31.98 -7.40
CA ASP A 462 5.93 -32.19 -5.97
C ASP A 462 6.74 -31.13 -5.19
N SER A 463 6.35 -29.85 -5.29
CA SER A 463 7.01 -28.74 -4.57
C SER A 463 6.15 -28.04 -3.51
N TYR A 464 5.17 -28.74 -2.93
CA TYR A 464 4.20 -28.11 -2.01
C TYR A 464 4.16 -28.62 -0.57
N SER A 465 5.26 -29.19 -0.05
CA SER A 465 5.37 -29.48 1.39
C SER A 465 6.19 -28.46 2.19
N LYS A 466 6.81 -27.44 1.58
CA LYS A 466 7.42 -26.29 2.29
C LYS A 466 7.49 -25.03 1.44
N GLN A 467 6.36 -24.36 1.17
CA GLN A 467 6.34 -22.92 0.93
C GLN A 467 4.91 -22.39 1.00
N LYS A 468 4.68 -21.44 1.89
CA LYS A 468 3.44 -20.69 2.02
C LYS A 468 3.55 -19.45 1.12
N SER A 469 3.57 -19.61 -0.21
CA SER A 469 3.50 -18.50 -1.18
C SER A 469 3.53 -18.99 -2.64
N TYR A 470 2.58 -18.53 -3.45
CA TYR A 470 2.49 -18.54 -4.93
C TYR A 470 1.86 -19.75 -5.67
N PHE A 471 0.53 -19.69 -5.87
CA PHE A 471 -0.17 -20.36 -6.98
C PHE A 471 -0.76 -19.33 -7.98
N PRO A 472 -0.92 -19.66 -9.28
CA PRO A 472 -1.59 -18.82 -10.28
C PRO A 472 -3.12 -19.03 -10.30
N GLU A 473 -3.89 -17.98 -10.65
CA GLU A 473 -5.35 -17.94 -10.60
C GLU A 473 -6.06 -18.54 -11.84
N GLY A 474 -7.17 -19.27 -11.61
CA GLY A 474 -8.05 -19.73 -12.69
C GLY A 474 -9.14 -20.77 -12.37
N ILE A 475 -9.22 -21.35 -11.17
CA ILE A 475 -10.25 -22.38 -10.83
C ILE A 475 -11.10 -21.92 -9.63
N ASP A 476 -12.41 -22.06 -9.78
CA ASP A 476 -13.46 -21.74 -8.81
C ASP A 476 -13.43 -22.71 -7.61
N TYR A 477 -13.18 -22.19 -6.40
CA TYR A 477 -12.95 -22.98 -5.17
C TYR A 477 -14.19 -23.21 -4.31
N ASN A 478 -15.40 -22.89 -4.79
CA ASN A 478 -16.62 -23.12 -4.00
C ASN A 478 -17.12 -24.58 -3.96
N ASN A 479 -16.36 -25.53 -4.51
CA ASN A 479 -16.64 -26.97 -4.43
C ASN A 479 -15.44 -27.82 -3.96
N TRP A 480 -14.47 -27.22 -3.28
CA TRP A 480 -13.31 -27.94 -2.75
C TRP A 480 -13.54 -28.32 -1.27
N ILE A 481 -13.84 -29.60 -1.04
CA ILE A 481 -13.78 -30.21 0.29
C ILE A 481 -12.32 -30.63 0.52
N ASP A 482 -11.71 -30.13 1.58
CA ASP A 482 -10.41 -30.60 2.07
C ASP A 482 -10.46 -32.12 2.28
N PRO A 483 -9.56 -32.94 1.65
CA PRO A 483 -9.51 -34.38 1.89
C PRO A 483 -9.28 -34.76 3.36
N TRP A 484 -8.85 -33.79 4.20
CA TRP A 484 -8.59 -33.95 5.63
C TRP A 484 -9.66 -33.32 6.54
N GLN A 485 -10.74 -32.74 5.99
CA GLN A 485 -11.92 -32.47 6.81
C GLN A 485 -12.62 -33.78 7.15
N LYS A 486 -12.84 -34.01 8.45
CA LYS A 486 -13.66 -35.15 8.91
C LYS A 486 -15.00 -35.11 8.17
N PRO A 487 -15.43 -36.22 7.53
CA PRO A 487 -16.70 -36.24 6.82
C PRO A 487 -17.85 -35.96 7.80
N ASP A 488 -18.93 -35.39 7.28
CA ASP A 488 -20.17 -35.13 8.02
C ASP A 488 -20.57 -36.39 8.84
N PRO A 489 -20.68 -36.29 10.19
CA PRO A 489 -21.03 -37.42 11.04
C PRO A 489 -22.42 -38.01 10.77
N ASN A 490 -23.24 -37.38 9.92
CA ASN A 490 -24.59 -37.85 9.55
C ASN A 490 -24.66 -38.59 8.20
N MET A 491 -23.55 -38.77 7.48
CA MET A 491 -23.55 -39.58 6.25
C MET A 491 -23.48 -41.07 6.62
N PRO A 492 -24.37 -41.96 6.11
CA PRO A 492 -24.32 -43.38 6.42
C PRO A 492 -23.06 -43.98 5.78
N PHE A 493 -22.00 -44.12 6.56
CA PHE A 493 -20.84 -44.91 6.17
C PHE A 493 -21.30 -46.34 5.92
N ILE A 494 -21.16 -46.83 4.68
CA ILE A 494 -21.18 -48.25 4.43
C ILE A 494 -19.84 -48.79 4.93
N ASP A 495 -19.87 -49.62 5.97
CA ASP A 495 -18.66 -50.26 6.51
C ASP A 495 -18.04 -51.18 5.44
N ALA A 496 -17.00 -50.68 4.77
CA ALA A 496 -16.21 -51.42 3.80
C ALA A 496 -14.86 -51.84 4.39
N LYS A 497 -14.43 -53.08 4.10
CA LYS A 497 -13.10 -53.58 4.46
C LYS A 497 -12.11 -53.29 3.33
N PHE A 498 -11.13 -52.43 3.61
CA PHE A 498 -10.05 -52.06 2.68
C PHE A 498 -8.78 -52.87 2.94
N GLU A 499 -8.23 -53.49 1.90
CA GLU A 499 -6.99 -54.26 1.91
C GLU A 499 -6.05 -53.73 0.81
N TRP A 500 -4.84 -53.31 1.20
CA TRP A 500 -3.83 -52.71 0.31
C TRP A 500 -2.72 -53.70 -0.03
N ASP A 501 -2.23 -53.64 -1.26
CA ASP A 501 -1.06 -54.36 -1.78
C ASP A 501 -0.17 -53.35 -2.52
N PHE A 502 0.96 -52.97 -1.93
CA PHE A 502 1.80 -51.85 -2.41
C PHE A 502 2.83 -52.28 -3.46
N ASN A 503 3.03 -53.58 -3.66
CA ASN A 503 4.05 -54.12 -4.57
C ASN A 503 3.51 -55.16 -5.55
N LYS A 504 2.18 -55.37 -5.55
CA LYS A 504 1.45 -56.33 -6.37
C LYS A 504 1.96 -57.76 -6.22
N ASP A 505 2.46 -58.11 -5.04
CA ASP A 505 2.90 -59.48 -4.74
C ASP A 505 1.72 -60.41 -4.39
N GLY A 506 0.49 -59.87 -4.36
CA GLY A 506 -0.74 -60.57 -4.07
C GLY A 506 -1.00 -60.77 -2.57
N LYS A 507 -0.23 -60.12 -1.69
CA LYS A 507 -0.45 -60.13 -0.25
C LYS A 507 -0.98 -58.78 0.23
N VAL A 508 -1.70 -58.84 1.35
CA VAL A 508 -2.20 -57.65 2.03
C VAL A 508 -1.07 -57.07 2.89
N ASP A 509 -0.59 -55.91 2.50
CA ASP A 509 0.46 -55.15 3.18
C ASP A 509 -0.11 -54.23 4.27
N ALA A 510 -1.31 -53.68 4.05
CA ALA A 510 -2.02 -52.83 5.02
C ALA A 510 -3.54 -52.98 4.95
N ARG A 511 -4.23 -52.53 6.00
CA ARG A 511 -5.70 -52.52 6.10
C ARG A 511 -6.20 -51.19 6.63
N GLY A 512 -7.41 -50.82 6.22
CA GLY A 512 -8.05 -49.55 6.58
C GLY A 512 -8.16 -48.61 5.38
N ARG A 513 -9.07 -47.63 5.48
CA ARG A 513 -9.32 -46.64 4.41
C ARG A 513 -8.09 -45.75 4.14
N GLU A 514 -7.28 -45.55 5.17
CA GLU A 514 -5.98 -44.86 5.13
C GLU A 514 -4.83 -45.85 5.34
N ALA A 515 -3.72 -45.65 4.63
CA ALA A 515 -2.50 -46.42 4.83
C ALA A 515 -1.26 -45.57 4.53
N SER A 516 -0.08 -46.04 4.95
CA SER A 516 1.20 -45.40 4.60
C SER A 516 2.26 -46.46 4.32
N TRP A 517 3.09 -46.25 3.31
CA TRP A 517 4.15 -47.18 2.91
C TRP A 517 5.45 -46.46 2.56
N SER A 518 6.59 -47.13 2.69
CA SER A 518 7.91 -46.58 2.35
C SER A 518 8.58 -47.42 1.26
N PHE A 519 8.79 -46.80 0.09
CA PHE A 519 9.48 -47.38 -1.05
C PHE A 519 10.96 -47.02 -1.00
N ASN A 520 11.82 -48.01 -0.81
CA ASN A 520 13.23 -47.79 -0.50
C ASN A 520 14.17 -47.85 -1.71
N GLU A 521 13.69 -48.33 -2.86
CA GLU A 521 14.47 -48.46 -4.08
C GLU A 521 13.84 -47.63 -5.21
N LYS A 522 14.64 -47.29 -6.22
CA LYS A 522 14.12 -46.65 -7.43
C LYS A 522 13.22 -47.64 -8.17
N GLY A 523 12.13 -47.15 -8.74
CA GLY A 523 11.23 -47.98 -9.50
C GLY A 523 9.85 -47.37 -9.66
N GLU A 524 9.09 -48.00 -10.53
CA GLU A 524 7.67 -47.77 -10.70
C GLU A 524 6.92 -48.84 -9.88
N TYR A 525 6.14 -48.41 -8.88
CA TYR A 525 5.44 -49.31 -7.98
C TYR A 525 3.94 -49.26 -8.24
N LEU A 526 3.35 -50.41 -8.53
CA LEU A 526 1.91 -50.55 -8.77
C LEU A 526 1.21 -50.90 -7.47
N VAL A 527 0.37 -49.99 -6.98
CA VAL A 527 -0.35 -50.09 -5.71
C VAL A 527 -1.81 -50.40 -5.98
N ASN A 528 -2.34 -51.41 -5.30
CA ASN A 528 -3.71 -51.85 -5.45
C ASN A 528 -4.45 -51.77 -4.10
N VAL A 529 -5.74 -51.44 -4.14
CA VAL A 529 -6.63 -51.56 -2.98
C VAL A 529 -7.89 -52.33 -3.35
N LYS A 530 -8.34 -53.17 -2.44
CA LYS A 530 -9.60 -53.91 -2.53
C LYS A 530 -10.52 -53.48 -1.40
N ALA A 531 -11.70 -52.98 -1.75
CA ALA A 531 -12.78 -52.71 -0.80
C ALA A 531 -13.84 -53.82 -0.89
N THR A 532 -14.22 -54.40 0.24
CA THR A 532 -15.30 -55.40 0.34
C THR A 532 -16.41 -54.86 1.25
N TYR A 533 -17.61 -54.74 0.71
CA TYR A 533 -18.77 -54.15 1.40
C TYR A 533 -19.61 -55.22 2.09
N GLU A 534 -20.50 -54.82 3.01
CA GLU A 534 -21.37 -55.75 3.75
C GLU A 534 -22.31 -56.57 2.85
N ASP A 535 -22.73 -56.00 1.73
CA ASP A 535 -23.56 -56.67 0.70
C ASP A 535 -22.80 -57.74 -0.11
N GLY A 536 -21.50 -57.92 0.16
CA GLY A 536 -20.62 -58.88 -0.51
C GLY A 536 -20.08 -58.39 -1.85
N THR A 537 -20.42 -57.18 -2.30
CA THR A 537 -19.82 -56.57 -3.48
C THR A 537 -18.37 -56.17 -3.19
N VAL A 538 -17.57 -56.08 -4.26
CA VAL A 538 -16.15 -55.75 -4.19
C VAL A 538 -15.88 -54.62 -5.17
N ALA A 539 -15.11 -53.63 -4.74
CA ALA A 539 -14.54 -52.59 -5.58
C ALA A 539 -13.00 -52.67 -5.54
N MET A 540 -12.36 -52.34 -6.65
CA MET A 540 -10.90 -52.30 -6.77
C MET A 540 -10.44 -50.91 -7.18
N GLY A 541 -9.27 -50.51 -6.71
CA GLY A 541 -8.56 -49.32 -7.15
C GLY A 541 -7.09 -49.66 -7.43
N GLU A 542 -6.49 -48.95 -8.38
CA GLU A 542 -5.07 -49.12 -8.74
C GLU A 542 -4.44 -47.73 -8.98
N THR A 543 -3.20 -47.54 -8.53
CA THR A 543 -2.40 -46.33 -8.78
C THR A 543 -0.93 -46.68 -8.94
N VAL A 544 -0.15 -45.79 -9.56
CA VAL A 544 1.28 -45.94 -9.77
C VAL A 544 2.04 -44.92 -8.94
N ILE A 545 3.08 -45.35 -8.23
CA ILE A 545 4.02 -44.49 -7.51
C ILE A 545 5.37 -44.50 -8.23
N TYR A 546 5.86 -43.31 -8.58
CA TYR A 546 7.16 -43.16 -9.23
C TYR A 546 8.25 -42.82 -8.21
N VAL A 547 9.20 -43.74 -8.03
CA VAL A 547 10.34 -43.53 -7.15
C VAL A 547 11.61 -43.34 -7.97
N ASN A 548 12.05 -42.09 -8.01
CA ASN A 548 13.22 -41.65 -8.76
C ASN A 548 14.53 -41.95 -8.02
N GLU A 549 15.64 -41.93 -8.77
CA GLU A 549 16.98 -42.01 -8.18
C GLU A 549 17.23 -40.83 -7.23
N LYS A 550 17.88 -41.12 -6.11
CA LYS A 550 18.46 -40.10 -5.26
C LYS A 550 19.56 -39.37 -6.04
N GLU A 551 19.25 -38.19 -6.59
CA GLU A 551 20.30 -37.32 -7.15
C GLU A 551 21.24 -36.84 -6.04
N SER A 552 22.51 -37.23 -6.15
CA SER A 552 23.59 -36.65 -5.37
C SER A 552 24.02 -35.35 -6.04
N PHE A 553 23.52 -34.20 -5.56
CA PHE A 553 24.04 -32.90 -5.97
C PHE A 553 25.33 -32.61 -5.19
N GLU A 554 26.48 -32.88 -5.82
CA GLU A 554 27.74 -32.37 -5.30
C GLU A 554 27.92 -30.91 -5.74
N PRO A 555 27.97 -29.92 -4.81
CA PRO A 555 28.17 -28.53 -5.18
C PRO A 555 29.54 -28.34 -5.86
N ASP A 556 29.61 -27.47 -6.86
CA ASP A 556 30.87 -27.12 -7.54
C ASP A 556 31.63 -25.98 -6.85
N TYR A 557 30.96 -25.22 -5.99
CA TYR A 557 31.56 -24.17 -5.18
C TYR A 557 30.79 -23.98 -3.87
N VAL A 558 31.46 -23.38 -2.90
CA VAL A 558 30.89 -22.88 -1.64
C VAL A 558 31.28 -21.41 -1.48
N PHE A 559 30.61 -20.69 -0.58
CA PHE A 559 30.96 -19.32 -0.23
C PHE A 559 30.88 -19.10 1.28
N ILE A 560 31.63 -18.10 1.75
CA ILE A 560 31.67 -17.69 3.15
C ILE A 560 30.71 -16.53 3.35
N VAL A 561 29.88 -16.61 4.39
CA VAL A 561 29.10 -15.48 4.91
C VAL A 561 29.72 -15.02 6.22
N ALA A 562 29.89 -13.70 6.36
CA ALA A 562 30.46 -13.05 7.54
C ALA A 562 29.50 -11.96 8.04
N LYS A 563 29.17 -11.98 9.34
CA LYS A 563 28.23 -11.04 9.96
C LYS A 563 28.77 -10.54 11.31
N PRO A 564 29.03 -9.22 11.47
CA PRO A 564 29.30 -8.23 10.42
C PRO A 564 30.59 -8.54 9.63
N CYS A 565 30.73 -8.04 8.40
CA CYS A 565 31.96 -8.20 7.60
C CYS A 565 32.88 -6.97 7.63
N VAL A 566 32.40 -5.86 8.22
CA VAL A 566 33.11 -4.59 8.41
C VAL A 566 32.71 -4.00 9.76
N GLY A 567 33.66 -3.48 10.53
CA GLY A 567 33.36 -2.79 11.79
C GLY A 567 34.62 -2.41 12.58
N PRO A 568 34.49 -1.71 13.71
CA PRO A 568 35.64 -1.27 14.52
C PRO A 568 36.32 -2.45 15.23
N ALA A 569 37.62 -2.33 15.51
CA ALA A 569 38.34 -3.25 16.39
C ALA A 569 37.90 -3.04 17.86
N PRO A 570 37.67 -4.09 18.67
CA PRO A 570 37.59 -5.49 18.27
C PRO A 570 36.28 -5.80 17.52
N LEU A 571 36.37 -6.49 16.38
CA LEU A 571 35.22 -6.87 15.56
C LEU A 571 34.81 -8.32 15.83
N ASP A 572 33.73 -8.52 16.56
CA ASP A 572 33.08 -9.83 16.72
C ASP A 572 32.34 -10.21 15.44
N THR A 573 32.77 -11.28 14.78
CA THR A 573 32.21 -11.74 13.51
C THR A 573 31.77 -13.19 13.59
N LYS A 574 30.52 -13.45 13.18
CA LYS A 574 30.00 -14.78 12.92
C LYS A 574 30.32 -15.18 11.47
N LEU A 575 31.02 -16.30 11.28
CA LEU A 575 31.42 -16.85 9.98
C LEU A 575 30.72 -18.19 9.76
N TYR A 576 30.14 -18.42 8.58
CA TYR A 576 29.60 -19.73 8.22
C TYR A 576 29.71 -20.00 6.72
N VAL A 577 29.80 -21.28 6.36
CA VAL A 577 29.88 -21.75 4.97
C VAL A 577 28.49 -22.09 4.44
N THR A 578 28.20 -21.70 3.21
CA THR A 578 26.98 -22.11 2.50
C THR A 578 27.23 -22.21 0.99
N GLY A 579 26.27 -22.73 0.24
CA GLY A 579 26.36 -22.99 -1.18
C GLY A 579 25.01 -23.41 -1.74
N ARG A 580 24.79 -23.18 -3.04
CA ARG A 580 23.58 -23.69 -3.72
C ARG A 580 23.62 -25.23 -3.65
N PHE A 581 22.53 -25.85 -3.16
CA PHE A 581 22.41 -27.31 -3.00
C PHE A 581 23.47 -27.96 -2.09
N ALA A 582 24.15 -27.20 -1.23
CA ALA A 582 25.28 -27.71 -0.43
C ALA A 582 24.90 -28.25 0.95
N ALA A 583 23.62 -28.23 1.37
CA ALA A 583 23.24 -28.51 2.75
C ALA A 583 23.57 -29.95 3.20
N GLU A 584 23.24 -30.95 2.39
CA GLU A 584 23.58 -32.36 2.68
C GLU A 584 25.09 -32.61 2.54
N PHE A 585 25.70 -32.05 1.49
CA PHE A 585 27.15 -32.14 1.27
C PHE A 585 27.95 -31.56 2.46
N LEU A 586 27.55 -30.41 3.00
CA LEU A 586 28.26 -29.79 4.12
C LEU A 586 28.08 -30.57 5.44
N ALA A 587 27.00 -31.34 5.59
CA ALA A 587 26.77 -32.18 6.77
C ALA A 587 27.81 -33.31 6.88
N ASP A 588 28.21 -33.87 5.73
CA ASP A 588 29.19 -34.97 5.61
C ASP A 588 30.59 -34.44 5.21
N SER A 589 30.91 -33.19 5.55
CA SER A 589 32.19 -32.57 5.21
C SER A 589 32.99 -32.14 6.44
N LYS A 590 34.31 -32.30 6.37
CA LYS A 590 35.25 -31.63 7.26
C LYS A 590 35.45 -30.18 6.78
N ILE A 591 35.21 -29.20 7.66
CA ILE A 591 35.30 -27.76 7.34
C ILE A 591 36.39 -27.12 8.19
N GLU A 592 37.40 -26.57 7.54
CA GLU A 592 38.60 -25.98 8.15
C GLU A 592 38.72 -24.51 7.73
N TRP A 593 38.84 -23.63 8.71
CA TRP A 593 38.97 -22.17 8.53
C TRP A 593 40.41 -21.72 8.77
N ASP A 594 40.90 -20.88 7.87
CA ASP A 594 42.19 -20.19 7.92
C ASP A 594 41.87 -18.69 7.91
N LEU A 595 41.91 -18.04 9.07
CA LEU A 595 41.38 -16.69 9.30
C LEU A 595 42.35 -15.58 8.89
N ASN A 596 43.63 -15.92 8.76
CA ASN A 596 44.72 -14.98 8.48
C ASN A 596 45.44 -15.26 7.14
N ALA A 597 44.99 -16.27 6.39
CA ALA A 597 45.56 -16.74 5.14
C ALA A 597 47.02 -17.25 5.26
N ASP A 598 47.41 -17.79 6.41
CA ASP A 598 48.75 -18.35 6.64
C ASP A 598 48.88 -19.82 6.20
N GLY A 599 47.78 -20.43 5.78
CA GLY A 599 47.72 -21.82 5.33
C GLY A 599 47.62 -22.86 6.46
N GLN A 600 47.41 -22.43 7.70
CA GLN A 600 47.09 -23.30 8.84
C GLN A 600 45.60 -23.20 9.21
N THR A 601 45.07 -24.26 9.79
CA THR A 601 43.70 -24.28 10.30
C THR A 601 43.65 -23.58 11.65
N ASP A 602 42.95 -22.46 11.71
CA ASP A 602 42.69 -21.69 12.94
C ASP A 602 41.44 -22.19 13.67
N ALA A 603 40.44 -22.67 12.94
CA ALA A 603 39.17 -23.17 13.49
C ALA A 603 38.51 -24.23 12.60
N GLU A 604 37.63 -25.05 13.17
CA GLU A 604 36.88 -26.08 12.45
C GLU A 604 35.37 -25.95 12.73
N GLY A 605 34.53 -26.32 11.77
CA GLY A 605 33.06 -26.36 11.91
C GLY A 605 32.30 -25.57 10.83
N LEU A 606 31.01 -25.88 10.66
CA LEU A 606 30.14 -25.21 9.67
C LEU A 606 29.97 -23.71 9.95
N GLU A 607 29.96 -23.36 11.23
CA GLU A 607 29.77 -22.02 11.76
C GLU A 607 30.77 -21.79 12.90
N ILE A 608 31.43 -20.63 12.91
CA ILE A 608 32.36 -20.20 13.95
C ILE A 608 32.11 -18.74 14.34
N PHE A 609 32.50 -18.38 15.56
CA PHE A 609 32.56 -16.99 16.02
C PHE A 609 34.02 -16.61 16.24
N HIS A 610 34.43 -15.46 15.71
CA HIS A 610 35.80 -14.95 15.87
C HIS A 610 35.82 -13.45 16.14
N THR A 611 36.73 -13.02 17.01
CA THR A 611 36.95 -11.61 17.33
C THR A 611 38.26 -11.13 16.70
N PHE A 612 38.17 -10.30 15.67
CA PHE A 612 39.35 -9.66 15.08
C PHE A 612 39.74 -8.43 15.91
N LYS A 613 40.83 -8.55 16.66
CA LYS A 613 41.20 -7.58 17.72
C LYS A 613 41.94 -6.34 17.22
N ILE A 614 42.58 -6.42 16.07
CA ILE A 614 43.44 -5.36 15.55
C ILE A 614 42.80 -4.83 14.27
N GLU A 615 42.89 -3.53 14.05
CA GLU A 615 42.51 -2.93 12.78
C GLU A 615 43.32 -3.54 11.63
N GLY A 616 42.68 -3.71 10.48
CA GLY A 616 43.32 -4.29 9.30
C GLY A 616 42.35 -5.01 8.39
N GLU A 617 42.89 -5.42 7.24
CA GLU A 617 42.20 -6.27 6.27
C GLU A 617 42.62 -7.73 6.49
N TYR A 618 41.65 -8.59 6.79
CA TYR A 618 41.87 -10.02 7.02
C TYR A 618 41.34 -10.82 5.83
N ASN A 619 42.15 -11.75 5.31
CA ASN A 619 41.73 -12.69 4.27
C ASN A 619 41.37 -14.02 4.94
N VAL A 620 40.09 -14.31 5.04
CA VAL A 620 39.58 -15.58 5.57
C VAL A 620 39.43 -16.57 4.43
N ASN A 621 40.06 -17.72 4.55
CA ASN A 621 39.90 -18.87 3.68
C ASN A 621 39.14 -19.98 4.41
N VAL A 622 38.35 -20.75 3.66
CA VAL A 622 37.77 -21.99 4.17
C VAL A 622 38.03 -23.13 3.20
N THR A 623 38.33 -24.30 3.74
CA THR A 623 38.51 -25.55 3.01
C THR A 623 37.46 -26.54 3.48
N VAL A 624 36.69 -27.08 2.55
CA VAL A 624 35.65 -28.08 2.78
C VAL A 624 36.09 -29.37 2.12
N VAL A 625 36.31 -30.43 2.90
CA VAL A 625 36.70 -31.76 2.43
C VAL A 625 35.55 -32.73 2.72
N HIS A 626 34.87 -33.16 1.67
CA HIS A 626 33.77 -34.12 1.78
C HIS A 626 34.29 -35.55 1.93
N GLU A 627 33.50 -36.45 2.53
CA GLU A 627 33.87 -37.86 2.74
C GLU A 627 34.22 -38.61 1.45
N ASN A 628 33.65 -38.21 0.31
CA ASN A 628 33.98 -38.77 -1.01
C ASN A 628 35.35 -38.31 -1.56
N GLY A 629 36.07 -37.43 -0.85
CA GLY A 629 37.36 -36.87 -1.24
C GLY A 629 37.30 -35.59 -2.08
N LYS A 630 36.11 -35.04 -2.37
CA LYS A 630 35.97 -33.73 -3.05
C LYS A 630 36.37 -32.60 -2.09
N THR A 631 37.25 -31.72 -2.55
CA THR A 631 37.67 -30.54 -1.80
C THR A 631 37.18 -29.26 -2.48
N LEU A 632 36.48 -28.40 -1.74
CA LEU A 632 36.05 -27.07 -2.17
C LEU A 632 36.72 -26.01 -1.30
N THR A 633 37.02 -24.84 -1.86
CA THR A 633 37.60 -23.72 -1.12
C THR A 633 36.86 -22.43 -1.40
N ALA A 634 36.79 -21.53 -0.41
CA ALA A 634 36.24 -20.19 -0.59
C ALA A 634 37.06 -19.16 0.19
N LYS A 635 36.99 -17.89 -0.22
CA LYS A 635 37.73 -16.77 0.38
C LYS A 635 36.82 -15.59 0.63
N LYS A 636 37.04 -14.86 1.72
CA LYS A 636 36.30 -13.64 2.09
C LYS A 636 37.22 -12.65 2.80
N LYS A 637 37.11 -11.37 2.43
CA LYS A 637 37.79 -10.28 3.12
C LYS A 637 36.92 -9.75 4.27
N ILE A 638 37.55 -9.51 5.42
CA ILE A 638 36.96 -8.84 6.60
C ILE A 638 37.73 -7.54 6.82
N PHE A 639 37.00 -6.43 6.98
CA PHE A 639 37.61 -5.11 7.18
C PHE A 639 37.39 -4.64 8.62
N VAL A 640 38.45 -4.69 9.42
CA VAL A 640 38.44 -4.17 10.78
C VAL A 640 38.97 -2.76 10.75
N LYS A 641 38.11 -1.80 11.07
CA LYS A 641 38.43 -0.38 11.09
C LYS A 641 39.01 0.01 12.46
N PRO A 642 39.75 1.12 12.55
CA PRO A 642 40.06 1.74 13.83
C PRO A 642 38.78 1.98 14.63
N GLU A 643 38.83 1.75 15.95
CA GLU A 643 37.78 2.21 16.86
C GLU A 643 37.81 3.74 16.89
N ILE A 644 36.80 4.38 16.29
CA ILE A 644 36.63 5.83 16.37
C ILE A 644 35.87 6.10 17.66
N ILE A 645 36.59 6.57 18.69
CA ILE A 645 35.94 7.19 19.85
C ILE A 645 35.52 8.60 19.38
N PRO A 646 34.23 8.92 19.29
CA PRO A 646 33.82 10.27 18.95
C PRO A 646 34.35 11.23 20.03
N GLU A 647 35.03 12.30 19.63
CA GLU A 647 35.34 13.39 20.54
C GLU A 647 34.02 13.91 21.12
N PRO A 648 33.88 14.08 22.45
CA PRO A 648 32.68 14.68 23.03
C PRO A 648 32.69 16.19 22.76
N THR A 649 32.34 16.59 21.53
CA THR A 649 32.25 17.99 21.09
C THR A 649 31.12 18.76 21.78
N GLU A 650 30.22 18.08 22.50
CA GLU A 650 29.01 18.63 23.13
C GLU A 650 28.81 18.20 24.58
N MET A 651 29.87 18.15 25.39
CA MET A 651 29.73 17.91 26.84
C MET A 651 28.94 19.06 27.49
N LYS A 652 27.75 18.79 28.06
CA LYS A 652 26.95 19.79 28.80
C LYS A 652 26.46 19.26 30.16
N ILE A 653 26.69 20.03 31.22
CA ILE A 653 26.19 19.79 32.58
C ILE A 653 24.71 20.16 32.68
N LEU A 654 23.92 19.25 33.24
CA LEU A 654 22.52 19.48 33.60
C LEU A 654 22.41 19.62 35.12
N ALA A 655 22.08 20.81 35.60
CA ALA A 655 21.82 21.09 37.02
C ALA A 655 20.33 21.38 37.25
N LYS A 656 19.68 20.61 38.15
CA LYS A 656 18.26 20.77 38.47
C LYS A 656 17.98 20.76 39.99
N PRO A 657 17.33 21.79 40.55
CA PRO A 657 17.20 23.15 39.99
C PRO A 657 18.57 23.85 39.94
N ASN A 658 18.81 24.74 38.97
CA ASN A 658 20.05 25.54 38.89
C ASN A 658 19.94 26.90 39.61
N GLN A 659 18.78 27.21 40.21
CA GLN A 659 18.56 28.41 40.99
C GLN A 659 17.48 28.19 42.08
N GLY A 660 17.57 28.91 43.19
CA GLY A 660 16.59 28.83 44.29
C GLY A 660 17.11 29.38 45.61
N PRO A 661 16.33 29.33 46.70
CA PRO A 661 16.73 29.90 47.98
C PRO A 661 17.75 29.03 48.74
N ALA A 662 18.61 29.65 49.54
CA ALA A 662 19.46 28.92 50.49
C ALA A 662 18.61 28.28 51.63
N PRO A 663 18.85 27.01 52.02
CA PRO A 663 19.75 26.06 51.39
C PRO A 663 19.17 25.43 50.10
N LEU A 664 19.96 25.43 49.02
CA LEU A 664 19.54 24.90 47.72
C LEU A 664 20.17 23.54 47.44
N LYS A 665 19.34 22.49 47.35
CA LYS A 665 19.78 21.16 46.92
C LYS A 665 19.69 21.02 45.40
N VAL A 666 20.83 20.79 44.75
CA VAL A 666 20.96 20.64 43.30
C VAL A 666 21.33 19.21 42.94
N LYS A 667 20.67 18.64 41.92
CA LYS A 667 21.08 17.38 41.29
C LYS A 667 21.82 17.69 39.98
N PHE A 668 22.97 17.06 39.79
CA PHE A 668 23.80 17.20 38.60
C PHE A 668 23.81 15.90 37.80
N SER A 669 23.75 16.03 36.48
CA SER A 669 23.93 14.95 35.51
C SER A 669 24.56 15.48 34.23
N LEU A 670 24.93 14.58 33.32
CA LEU A 670 25.37 14.91 31.95
C LEU A 670 24.22 14.63 30.95
N THR A 671 24.34 15.13 29.71
CA THR A 671 23.39 14.85 28.61
C THR A 671 23.31 13.34 28.28
N ARG A 672 22.13 12.88 27.81
CA ARG A 672 21.80 11.44 27.66
C ARG A 672 22.70 10.70 26.67
N TYR A 673 23.12 11.35 25.58
CA TYR A 673 24.07 10.82 24.60
C TYR A 673 25.42 10.45 25.25
N GLN A 674 25.92 11.32 26.13
CA GLN A 674 27.20 11.14 26.82
C GLN A 674 27.15 10.00 27.83
N LEU A 675 26.02 9.80 28.51
CA LEU A 675 25.87 8.74 29.50
C LEU A 675 26.05 7.34 28.90
N ASN A 676 25.57 7.13 27.67
CA ASN A 676 25.68 5.85 26.95
C ASN A 676 27.13 5.56 26.48
N ASN A 677 27.87 6.59 26.06
CA ASN A 677 29.27 6.42 25.67
C ASN A 677 30.19 6.26 26.90
N ILE A 678 29.99 7.07 27.94
CA ILE A 678 30.84 7.07 29.14
C ILE A 678 30.72 5.77 29.95
N THR A 679 29.51 5.23 30.09
CA THR A 679 29.29 3.95 30.81
C THR A 679 29.84 2.73 30.06
N LYS A 680 30.05 2.84 28.74
CA LYS A 680 30.62 1.78 27.90
C LYS A 680 32.15 1.73 27.96
N HIS A 681 32.82 2.87 28.18
CA HIS A 681 34.28 3.01 28.06
C HIS A 681 35.01 3.31 29.39
N GLU A 682 34.43 2.98 30.56
CA GLU A 682 35.08 3.13 31.89
C GLU A 682 35.76 4.51 32.16
N CYS A 683 35.16 5.62 31.70
CA CYS A 683 35.76 6.95 31.92
C CYS A 683 35.66 7.41 33.38
N ARG A 684 36.59 8.27 33.83
CA ARG A 684 36.57 8.87 35.17
C ARG A 684 35.83 10.20 35.14
N ILE A 685 34.81 10.37 36.00
CA ILE A 685 34.04 11.62 36.12
C ILE A 685 34.28 12.22 37.50
N GLN A 686 34.64 13.50 37.55
CA GLN A 686 34.98 14.25 38.75
C GLN A 686 34.24 15.59 38.77
N TRP A 687 33.69 15.96 39.93
CA TRP A 687 32.93 17.20 40.13
C TRP A 687 33.63 18.07 41.17
N ASP A 688 33.65 19.38 40.92
CA ASP A 688 34.08 20.44 41.83
C ASP A 688 32.94 21.47 41.86
N PHE A 689 32.21 21.57 42.97
CA PHE A 689 30.95 22.32 43.03
C PHE A 689 31.14 23.82 43.32
N GLU A 690 32.38 24.21 43.66
CA GLU A 690 32.76 25.56 44.04
C GLU A 690 33.87 26.14 43.15
N SER A 691 34.37 25.37 42.18
CA SER A 691 35.53 25.68 41.33
C SER A 691 36.77 26.05 42.16
N ASP A 692 36.95 25.37 43.30
CA ASP A 692 38.05 25.64 44.23
C ASP A 692 39.30 24.77 43.96
N GLY A 693 39.21 23.91 42.93
CA GLY A 693 40.24 22.98 42.51
C GLY A 693 40.24 21.67 43.30
N LYS A 694 39.29 21.45 44.22
CA LYS A 694 39.11 20.17 44.92
C LYS A 694 37.97 19.38 44.30
N ILE A 695 38.17 18.06 44.27
CA ILE A 695 37.14 17.13 43.79
C ILE A 695 36.21 16.81 44.96
N ASP A 696 34.97 17.26 44.87
CA ASP A 696 33.94 17.07 45.88
C ASP A 696 33.14 15.78 45.68
N ALA A 697 32.98 15.33 44.42
CA ALA A 697 32.26 14.12 44.10
C ALA A 697 32.75 13.43 42.81
N THR A 698 32.37 12.17 42.62
CA THR A 698 32.65 11.39 41.41
C THR A 698 31.41 10.63 40.94
N GLY A 699 31.37 10.32 39.63
CA GLY A 699 30.28 9.56 39.00
C GLY A 699 29.31 10.42 38.18
N PRO A 700 28.42 9.78 37.37
CA PRO A 700 27.60 10.47 36.37
C PRO A 700 26.37 11.18 36.96
N PHE A 701 25.98 10.85 38.19
CA PHE A 701 24.85 11.45 38.89
C PHE A 701 25.25 11.79 40.32
N VAL A 702 25.24 13.06 40.65
CA VAL A 702 25.64 13.57 41.97
C VAL A 702 24.67 14.64 42.45
N SER A 703 24.68 14.93 43.75
CA SER A 703 23.88 16.02 44.30
C SER A 703 24.66 16.78 45.35
N HIS A 704 24.52 18.10 45.36
CA HIS A 704 25.18 19.01 46.30
C HIS A 704 24.16 19.96 46.94
N VAL A 705 24.44 20.46 48.15
CA VAL A 705 23.58 21.42 48.87
C VAL A 705 24.37 22.68 49.14
N TYR A 706 23.92 23.80 48.55
CA TYR A 706 24.51 25.11 48.79
C TYR A 706 23.78 25.80 49.95
N GLU A 707 24.49 25.94 51.07
CA GLU A 707 23.93 26.40 52.35
C GLU A 707 23.82 27.94 52.48
N THR A 708 24.56 28.69 51.67
CA THR A 708 24.63 30.15 51.76
C THR A 708 24.23 30.80 50.44
N VAL A 709 23.72 32.03 50.53
CA VAL A 709 23.39 32.87 49.38
C VAL A 709 24.67 33.21 48.62
N GLY A 710 24.63 33.08 47.29
CA GLY A 710 25.79 33.32 46.43
C GLY A 710 25.61 32.74 45.03
N GLU A 711 26.53 33.11 44.15
CA GLU A 711 26.75 32.44 42.85
C GLU A 711 27.89 31.44 43.02
N TYR A 712 27.66 30.20 42.56
CA TYR A 712 28.63 29.10 42.62
C TYR A 712 28.89 28.58 41.21
N ILE A 713 30.13 28.21 40.91
CA ILE A 713 30.51 27.56 39.65
C ILE A 713 30.71 26.08 39.95
N ALA A 714 29.83 25.24 39.42
CA ALA A 714 30.01 23.80 39.46
C ALA A 714 30.66 23.35 38.16
N SER A 715 31.83 22.70 38.26
CA SER A 715 32.57 22.16 37.14
C SER A 715 32.56 20.63 37.16
N CYS A 716 32.58 20.03 35.97
CA CYS A 716 32.72 18.59 35.78
C CYS A 716 33.90 18.33 34.87
N MET A 717 34.75 17.37 35.22
CA MET A 717 35.84 16.87 34.39
C MET A 717 35.64 15.38 34.11
N ILE A 718 35.76 15.03 32.83
CA ILE A 718 35.77 13.65 32.35
C ILE A 718 37.16 13.33 31.84
N THR A 719 37.74 12.22 32.28
CA THR A 719 38.98 11.67 31.71
C THR A 719 38.66 10.37 31.00
N ASP A 720 38.95 10.30 29.71
CA ASP A 720 38.79 9.08 28.92
C ASP A 720 39.89 8.04 29.24
N VAL A 721 39.78 6.86 28.62
CA VAL A 721 40.77 5.76 28.79
C VAL A 721 42.14 6.08 28.21
N ASN A 722 42.22 7.04 27.29
CA ASN A 722 43.45 7.50 26.65
C ASN A 722 44.14 8.62 27.44
N GLY A 723 43.51 9.12 28.51
CA GLY A 723 44.00 10.20 29.35
C GLY A 723 43.65 11.61 28.85
N ASN A 724 42.79 11.74 27.84
CA ASN A 724 42.26 13.03 27.42
C ASN A 724 41.23 13.53 28.43
N THR A 725 41.27 14.83 28.71
CA THR A 725 40.36 15.46 29.66
C THR A 725 39.39 16.41 28.96
N TYR A 726 38.12 16.30 29.30
CA TYR A 726 37.03 17.18 28.84
C TYR A 726 36.40 17.82 30.07
N SER A 727 36.04 19.10 29.97
CA SER A 727 35.45 19.83 31.10
C SER A 727 34.32 20.73 30.63
N ASP A 728 33.31 20.86 31.49
CA ASP A 728 32.23 21.83 31.35
C ASP A 728 31.95 22.49 32.72
N GLU A 729 31.32 23.66 32.70
CA GLU A 729 30.99 24.45 33.88
C GLU A 729 29.55 24.96 33.82
N THR A 730 28.88 25.00 34.98
CA THR A 730 27.54 25.59 35.10
C THR A 730 27.44 26.45 36.36
N ILE A 731 26.63 27.51 36.31
CA ILE A 731 26.44 28.41 37.44
C ILE A 731 25.19 28.03 38.23
N ILE A 732 25.34 27.94 39.55
CA ILE A 732 24.25 27.75 40.50
C ILE A 732 23.99 29.06 41.23
N SER A 733 22.75 29.55 41.14
CA SER A 733 22.33 30.82 41.74
C SER A 733 21.50 30.62 43.00
N VAL A 734 22.08 30.95 44.15
CA VAL A 734 21.43 30.74 45.46
C VAL A 734 21.00 32.08 46.04
N GLY A 735 19.69 32.32 46.14
CA GLY A 735 19.10 33.58 46.58
C GLY A 735 18.51 33.55 48.00
N ASP A 736 18.03 34.71 48.45
CA ASP A 736 17.36 34.91 49.75
C ASP A 736 15.82 34.70 49.70
N THR A 737 15.23 34.61 48.50
CA THR A 737 13.77 34.59 48.31
C THR A 737 13.34 33.59 47.23
N ASN A 738 12.05 33.26 47.19
CA ASN A 738 11.43 32.42 46.14
C ASN A 738 11.18 33.18 44.82
N LEU A 739 11.84 34.32 44.61
CA LEU A 739 11.74 35.09 43.36
C LEU A 739 12.58 34.40 42.28
N ILE A 740 11.97 34.14 41.13
CA ILE A 740 12.57 33.33 40.05
C ILE A 740 12.53 34.13 38.76
N ILE A 741 13.66 34.17 38.05
CA ILE A 741 13.73 34.66 36.67
C ILE A 741 13.53 33.44 35.76
N SER A 742 12.61 33.51 34.79
CA SER A 742 12.48 32.47 33.76
C SER A 742 13.83 32.21 33.10
N GLN A 743 14.12 30.95 32.77
CA GLN A 743 15.33 30.65 31.99
C GLN A 743 15.26 31.36 30.64
N ILE A 744 16.38 31.99 30.27
CA ILE A 744 16.56 32.67 28.99
C ILE A 744 17.46 31.76 28.15
N PRO A 745 17.03 31.31 26.96
CA PRO A 745 17.88 30.51 26.09
C PRO A 745 19.07 31.33 25.58
N GLU A 746 20.12 30.63 25.12
CA GLU A 746 21.25 31.28 24.45
C GLU A 746 20.77 32.11 23.25
N GLN A 747 21.45 33.23 23.00
CA GLN A 747 21.07 34.19 21.98
C GLN A 747 22.18 34.32 20.92
N PHE A 748 21.76 34.47 19.68
CA PHE A 748 22.62 34.42 18.50
C PHE A 748 22.33 35.66 17.63
N GLY A 749 23.38 36.38 17.24
CA GLY A 749 23.24 37.57 16.40
C GLY A 749 24.36 37.73 15.39
N GLU A 750 24.08 38.44 14.30
CA GLU A 750 25.06 38.75 13.26
C GLU A 750 25.95 39.95 13.65
N LEU A 751 27.17 39.99 13.11
CA LEU A 751 28.10 41.09 13.33
C LEU A 751 27.45 42.45 13.10
N ASN A 752 27.65 43.36 14.04
CA ASN A 752 27.13 44.74 14.00
C ASN A 752 25.60 44.87 14.02
N ILE A 753 24.84 43.77 14.16
CA ILE A 753 23.37 43.81 14.26
C ILE A 753 22.96 43.74 15.74
N PRO A 754 22.14 44.68 16.25
CA PRO A 754 21.60 44.59 17.60
C PRO A 754 20.67 43.37 17.78
N LEU A 755 20.77 42.72 18.94
CA LEU A 755 19.99 41.54 19.32
C LEU A 755 18.85 41.92 20.29
N GLY A 756 17.61 41.59 19.95
CA GLY A 756 16.43 41.80 20.79
C GLY A 756 15.16 42.23 20.03
N PRO A 757 14.03 42.37 20.73
CA PRO A 757 13.88 42.29 22.19
C PRO A 757 13.87 40.85 22.72
N VAL A 758 14.73 40.56 23.71
CA VAL A 758 14.74 39.30 24.46
C VAL A 758 13.79 39.43 25.66
N ALA A 759 12.79 38.56 25.75
CA ALA A 759 11.80 38.59 26.82
C ALA A 759 12.37 38.03 28.14
N ILE A 760 12.13 38.76 29.23
CA ILE A 760 12.51 38.39 30.59
C ILE A 760 11.24 38.39 31.44
N GLN A 761 10.88 37.23 31.96
CA GLN A 761 9.73 37.05 32.84
C GLN A 761 10.20 36.76 34.26
N LEU A 762 9.63 37.48 35.22
CA LEU A 762 9.83 37.25 36.65
C LEU A 762 8.61 36.53 37.23
N HIS A 763 8.85 35.67 38.21
CA HIS A 763 7.82 34.94 38.95
C HIS A 763 7.91 35.25 40.45
N ASN A 764 6.77 35.17 41.13
CA ASN A 764 6.63 35.42 42.58
C ASN A 764 7.01 36.85 43.02
N VAL A 765 6.75 37.86 42.19
CA VAL A 765 7.02 39.28 42.51
C VAL A 765 6.01 39.78 43.56
N GLN A 766 6.47 40.05 44.78
CA GLN A 766 5.61 40.45 45.92
C GLN A 766 5.25 41.95 45.98
N ASN A 767 5.21 42.63 44.84
CA ASN A 767 4.76 44.02 44.69
C ASN A 767 5.65 45.08 45.40
N LYS A 768 6.95 45.10 45.05
CA LYS A 768 7.92 46.15 45.42
C LYS A 768 8.59 46.73 44.19
N THR A 769 9.15 47.94 44.31
CA THR A 769 9.94 48.63 43.27
C THR A 769 11.25 47.87 42.99
N ILE A 770 11.17 46.82 42.19
CA ILE A 770 12.32 46.04 41.73
C ILE A 770 12.99 46.72 40.52
N GLN A 771 14.30 46.54 40.39
CA GLN A 771 15.07 47.01 39.25
C GLN A 771 15.89 45.84 38.71
N LEU A 772 16.09 45.75 37.40
CA LEU A 772 17.00 44.79 36.80
C LEU A 772 18.32 45.49 36.46
N LYS A 773 19.42 44.77 36.68
CA LYS A 773 20.75 45.12 36.18
C LYS A 773 21.23 44.00 35.27
N ALA A 774 21.86 44.37 34.16
CA ALA A 774 22.54 43.42 33.29
C ALA A 774 24.04 43.67 33.35
N LYS A 775 24.83 42.60 33.27
CA LYS A 775 26.29 42.66 33.18
C LYS A 775 26.81 41.66 32.17
N SER A 776 27.72 42.09 31.32
CA SER A 776 28.42 41.26 30.33
C SER A 776 29.75 40.75 30.89
N SER A 777 30.11 39.49 30.60
CA SER A 777 31.43 38.96 30.92
C SER A 777 32.52 39.44 29.96
N ASN A 778 32.15 39.83 28.73
CA ASN A 778 33.05 40.41 27.74
C ASN A 778 32.68 41.88 27.47
N GLN A 779 33.31 42.78 28.22
CA GLN A 779 33.11 44.24 28.10
C GLN A 779 33.65 44.83 26.79
N VAL A 780 34.47 44.09 26.04
CA VAL A 780 35.00 44.51 24.74
C VAL A 780 33.97 44.22 23.65
N LEU A 781 33.34 43.05 23.69
CA LEU A 781 32.30 42.64 22.74
C LEU A 781 30.95 43.30 23.01
N ILE A 782 30.51 43.26 24.28
CA ILE A 782 29.24 43.84 24.73
C ILE A 782 29.51 44.63 26.02
N PRO A 783 29.77 45.94 25.93
CA PRO A 783 29.82 46.81 27.10
C PRO A 783 28.48 46.82 27.84
N ASP A 784 28.49 46.89 29.18
CA ASP A 784 27.25 46.96 29.97
C ASP A 784 26.34 48.12 29.55
N THR A 785 26.92 49.24 29.07
CA THR A 785 26.18 50.40 28.58
C THR A 785 25.37 50.13 27.32
N ASN A 786 25.69 49.07 26.59
CA ASN A 786 25.02 48.68 25.36
C ASN A 786 23.91 47.64 25.60
N ILE A 787 23.65 47.29 26.87
CA ILE A 787 22.52 46.45 27.26
C ILE A 787 21.40 47.34 27.78
N ARG A 788 20.29 47.40 27.05
CA ARG A 788 19.13 48.21 27.41
C ARG A 788 17.98 47.34 27.88
N LEU A 789 17.66 47.45 29.17
CA LEU A 789 16.50 46.83 29.79
C LEU A 789 15.31 47.80 29.82
N VAL A 790 14.14 47.36 29.36
CA VAL A 790 12.90 48.14 29.36
C VAL A 790 11.78 47.25 29.88
N GLY A 791 11.06 47.70 30.89
CA GLY A 791 9.97 46.93 31.46
C GLY A 791 9.55 47.48 32.81
N GLU A 792 8.44 46.97 33.32
CA GLU A 792 7.94 47.27 34.66
C GLU A 792 7.28 46.02 35.24
N GLY A 793 7.30 45.89 36.57
CA GLY A 793 6.69 44.74 37.24
C GLY A 793 7.39 43.43 36.89
N ASP A 794 6.60 42.45 36.47
CA ASP A 794 7.03 41.07 36.21
C ASP A 794 7.51 40.80 34.77
N LYS A 795 7.39 41.79 33.87
CA LYS A 795 7.75 41.67 32.45
C LYS A 795 8.77 42.71 32.02
N TRP A 796 9.88 42.24 31.47
CA TRP A 796 10.97 43.06 30.98
C TRP A 796 11.45 42.57 29.62
N GLU A 797 11.97 43.49 28.82
CA GLU A 797 12.60 43.23 27.53
C GLU A 797 14.02 43.77 27.56
N MET A 798 14.91 43.06 26.87
CA MET A 798 16.32 43.42 26.77
C MET A 798 16.73 43.56 25.31
N ASN A 799 17.45 44.63 25.00
CA ASN A 799 18.13 44.81 23.72
C ASN A 799 19.63 44.92 23.96
N ILE A 800 20.40 44.22 23.15
CA ILE A 800 21.86 44.10 23.27
C ILE A 800 22.47 44.61 21.97
N THR A 801 23.35 45.59 22.03
CA THR A 801 24.09 46.07 20.87
C THR A 801 25.57 45.70 20.99
N PRO A 802 26.14 44.89 20.08
CA PRO A 802 27.58 44.60 20.12
C PRO A 802 28.40 45.85 19.77
N GLU A 803 29.63 45.92 20.27
CA GLU A 803 30.58 46.93 19.81
C GLU A 803 30.98 46.70 18.35
N LYS A 804 31.30 47.81 17.67
CA LYS A 804 31.54 47.78 16.24
C LYS A 804 32.70 46.83 15.90
N ASP A 805 32.46 45.96 14.92
CA ASP A 805 33.41 44.99 14.37
C ASP A 805 33.93 43.98 15.41
N GLN A 806 33.17 43.74 16.50
CA GLN A 806 33.45 42.72 17.50
C GLN A 806 32.54 41.50 17.32
N TYR A 807 33.12 40.31 17.40
CA TYR A 807 32.44 39.02 17.33
C TYR A 807 33.01 38.06 18.37
N GLY A 808 32.29 36.97 18.66
CA GLY A 808 32.65 35.98 19.65
C GLY A 808 31.55 35.76 20.69
N TRP A 809 31.92 35.11 21.78
CA TRP A 809 31.01 34.81 22.88
C TRP A 809 31.11 35.84 24.02
N SER A 810 29.97 36.14 24.62
CA SER A 810 29.85 36.77 25.94
C SER A 810 28.72 36.10 26.72
N SER A 811 28.82 36.09 28.04
CA SER A 811 27.71 35.74 28.91
C SER A 811 27.09 36.98 29.52
N ILE A 812 25.76 37.02 29.58
CA ILE A 812 25.01 38.13 30.15
C ILE A 812 24.34 37.67 31.44
N THR A 813 24.72 38.29 32.56
CA THR A 813 24.11 38.07 33.88
C THR A 813 23.06 39.14 34.13
N ILE A 814 21.82 38.73 34.39
CA ILE A 814 20.70 39.58 34.79
C ILE A 814 20.44 39.40 36.27
N SER A 815 20.54 40.48 37.04
CA SER A 815 20.27 40.49 38.48
C SER A 815 19.05 41.35 38.79
N VAL A 816 18.09 40.79 39.53
CA VAL A 816 16.99 41.53 40.14
C VAL A 816 17.50 42.11 41.47
N VAL A 817 17.43 43.43 41.61
CA VAL A 817 17.95 44.14 42.78
C VAL A 817 16.86 44.92 43.51
N GLU A 818 16.92 44.91 44.84
CA GLU A 818 16.20 45.82 45.74
C GLU A 818 17.24 46.65 46.51
N GLY A 819 17.47 47.89 46.06
CA GLY A 819 18.55 48.72 46.58
C GLY A 819 19.93 48.13 46.27
N SER A 820 20.67 47.73 47.30
CA SER A 820 22.01 47.12 47.19
C SER A 820 21.99 45.59 47.16
N ASN A 821 20.84 44.97 47.44
CA ASN A 821 20.73 43.53 47.61
C ASN A 821 20.31 42.86 46.29
N ILE A 822 20.94 41.74 45.96
CA ILE A 822 20.57 40.88 44.82
C ILE A 822 19.54 39.88 45.32
N LEU A 823 18.35 39.88 44.70
CA LEU A 823 17.23 39.03 45.10
C LEU A 823 17.14 37.74 44.29
N ALA A 824 17.51 37.81 43.01
CA ALA A 824 17.62 36.70 42.08
C ALA A 824 18.59 37.09 40.96
N THR A 825 19.22 36.12 40.33
CA THR A 825 20.09 36.33 39.17
C THR A 825 19.89 35.21 38.17
N THR A 826 20.12 35.47 36.89
CA THR A 826 20.17 34.45 35.84
C THR A 826 21.25 34.82 34.84
N MET A 827 21.79 33.84 34.12
CA MET A 827 22.81 34.07 33.11
C MET A 827 22.53 33.22 31.88
N PHE A 828 22.80 33.78 30.70
CA PHE A 828 22.69 33.09 29.42
C PHE A 828 23.81 33.54 28.48
N GLY A 829 24.14 32.71 27.48
CA GLY A 829 25.17 33.00 26.49
C GLY A 829 24.64 33.87 25.34
N VAL A 830 25.51 34.74 24.80
CA VAL A 830 25.27 35.54 23.61
C VAL A 830 26.46 35.40 22.67
N LYS A 831 26.22 35.00 21.42
CA LYS A 831 27.25 34.89 20.38
C LYS A 831 26.97 35.85 19.22
N PHE A 832 28.00 36.58 18.80
CA PHE A 832 28.02 37.33 17.54
C PHE A 832 29.02 36.69 16.56
N TRP A 833 28.68 36.50 15.28
CA TRP A 833 29.58 35.92 14.25
C TRP A 833 29.80 36.88 13.06
N ALA A 834 30.90 36.67 12.31
CA ALA A 834 31.46 37.65 11.37
C ALA A 834 31.12 37.46 9.88
N ASP A 835 30.52 36.34 9.45
CA ASP A 835 30.29 36.01 8.03
C ASP A 835 29.01 35.19 7.74
N GLU A 836 28.45 35.37 6.53
CA GLU A 836 27.21 34.75 6.01
C GLU A 836 27.37 33.25 5.60
N ASN A 837 28.47 32.59 5.95
CA ASN A 837 28.76 31.20 5.52
C ASN A 837 29.03 30.23 6.68
N THR A 838 28.56 30.55 7.89
CA THR A 838 28.42 29.55 8.96
C THR A 838 27.00 29.62 9.50
N ASP A 839 26.12 28.82 8.90
CA ASP A 839 24.77 28.59 9.41
C ASP A 839 24.87 27.98 10.83
N PRO A 840 24.21 28.54 11.86
CA PRO A 840 24.17 27.93 13.18
C PRO A 840 23.09 26.85 13.34
N ILE A 841 22.37 26.49 12.27
CA ILE A 841 21.20 25.60 12.32
C ILE A 841 21.36 24.42 11.34
N GLU A 842 22.41 23.63 11.51
CA GLU A 842 22.42 22.22 11.11
C GLU A 842 23.06 21.45 12.27
N ASP A 843 22.27 21.12 13.30
CA ASP A 843 22.54 20.01 14.25
C ASP A 843 21.48 19.85 15.37
N MET A 844 20.25 20.40 15.24
CA MET A 844 19.25 20.31 16.33
C MET A 844 17.80 19.95 15.95
N ASP A 845 17.53 19.40 14.76
CA ASP A 845 16.16 18.98 14.38
C ASP A 845 16.05 17.49 13.96
N ASP A 846 16.80 16.58 14.59
CA ASP A 846 16.55 15.12 14.53
C ASP A 846 16.19 14.55 15.93
N MET A 847 15.19 15.17 16.58
CA MET A 847 14.52 14.59 17.74
C MET A 847 13.02 14.84 17.69
N ASP A 848 12.36 14.27 16.69
CA ASP A 848 10.92 14.02 16.71
C ASP A 848 10.60 12.63 16.11
N ASP A 849 11.33 11.58 16.54
CA ASP A 849 10.84 10.21 16.41
C ASP A 849 10.23 9.77 17.74
N MET A 850 8.91 9.90 17.77
CA MET A 850 8.01 9.53 18.83
C MET A 850 7.59 8.06 18.68
N ASP A 851 8.53 7.11 18.55
CA ASP A 851 8.22 5.69 18.29
C ASP A 851 8.80 4.68 19.29
N ASP A 852 9.04 5.10 20.54
CA ASP A 852 9.38 4.18 21.65
C ASP A 852 8.28 4.17 22.74
N MET A 853 7.02 3.95 22.33
CA MET A 853 5.91 3.74 23.26
C MET A 853 5.09 2.46 23.07
N ASP A 854 5.57 1.45 22.33
CA ASP A 854 4.93 0.13 22.26
C ASP A 854 5.69 -1.03 22.95
N ASP A 855 6.92 -0.82 23.41
CA ASP A 855 7.69 -1.86 24.12
C ASP A 855 7.50 -1.90 25.66
N MET A 856 6.42 -1.27 26.17
CA MET A 856 6.02 -1.35 27.59
C MET A 856 4.63 -1.97 27.84
N ARG A 857 4.15 -2.86 26.97
CA ARG A 857 2.92 -3.65 27.23
C ARG A 857 3.06 -5.16 27.41
N ASN A 858 4.26 -5.75 27.39
CA ASN A 858 4.42 -7.20 27.58
C ASN A 858 5.40 -7.65 28.68
N MET A 859 5.40 -6.98 29.84
CA MET A 859 5.86 -7.58 31.10
C MET A 859 4.78 -7.58 32.18
N LYS A 860 3.83 -8.52 32.04
CA LYS A 860 3.09 -9.11 33.16
C LYS A 860 2.85 -10.59 32.87
N ASN A 861 3.79 -11.41 33.35
CA ASN A 861 3.79 -12.86 33.60
C ASN A 861 5.26 -13.29 33.49
N THR A 862 5.99 -13.80 34.47
CA THR A 862 5.66 -14.55 35.68
C THR A 862 6.96 -14.74 36.48
N ASN A 863 6.84 -14.68 37.82
CA ASN A 863 7.79 -15.05 38.89
C ASN A 863 9.08 -14.26 39.08
#